data_AF-A0A1Y3NHN8-F1
#
_entry.id   AF-A0A1Y3NHN8-F1
#
_cell.length_a   1.000
_cell.length_b   1.000
_cell.length_c   1.000
_cell.angle_alpha   90.00
_cell.angle_beta   90.00
_cell.angle_gamma   90.00
#
_symmetry.space_group_name_H-M   'P 1'
#
loop_
_entity.id
_entity.type
_entity.pdbx_description
1 polymer ?
#
loop_
_entity_poly.entity_id
_entity_poly.type
_entity_poly.pdbx_seq_one_letter_code
_entity_poly.pdbx_strand_id
1 'polypeptide(L)'
;MDELNSKDIIIHNNDSNFLNIENVVKSQNDKEITLRFVDDYYDMSLLDFSIPILVTSNFIFLGNENGTIFDYKNNFRERSGIQAFYIKSYTRDFQMIITNCIFRNHKYSLFQFDVFYESQNNNNNKQVLPQIVIENCDFYNNIYKMIAITHNSSEFRLISTNYLDLILNFNNCRFVDSYFTGTVKNAFYNDIIFYSTNHNPSELYINNSIFENIYIHDNLPMIMSKTLHFEMKNTTFTNCFSNYGYLFHILNQNHGQQIIIKDSLFSSEYLNYNIDNSIFQNSVIMNTIPAIIDSKIAEIHISNSKFRDLRYQGKYDLNNIQLSNININSKAILHFIYSNININGMEVEKITCVGDRGDTSLILYDSGENNLKISINNLKVENSSSNGPFIKIKGNSNKVTFNNFNLVNVTSYGSIIDNTSIESEILMSNINLDHNINYDKMNCGIIHFCNDINIIISNSTFTNNHSKSNGGVLCFNDLSNVKHMDLISNVFENNEAVNGGAMYFKNIDEKNILKVDDGDQLILNIENNTFIGNVADNFGGAIYSEFSKLHLASSKDNIIMYNKAGIMGGGLYSPSSVSKNLFNLNDNNIKNNSVFSFNSDYSSKPSYITLNTTIEKDIEIVSGGNLSLLFYLYDEFNNIVYDITKFYRDLSVKVKLIEKEQFMKENLDINDEEINYYLLSNICSFNNVDSYNGNIEIKNNNYTVKVSGCSDNHIKRYDKNNILYCIDPICEDSCPIPDNAKCVPSENNINNYPYLNHCQCLPGYEGIHCKNKTFIDYR
;
A
#
# COMPACT_ATOMS: atom_id res chain seq x y z
N MET A 1 -55.70 48.21 -5.99
CA MET A 1 -54.58 48.06 -6.95
C MET A 1 -53.90 49.40 -6.97
N ASP A 2 -52.98 49.61 -6.03
CA ASP A 2 -52.11 50.78 -6.09
C ASP A 2 -51.10 50.47 -7.19
N GLU A 3 -51.08 51.28 -8.25
CA GLU A 3 -50.06 51.19 -9.29
C GLU A 3 -48.69 51.20 -8.59
N LEU A 4 -47.92 50.14 -8.81
CA LEU A 4 -46.53 50.08 -8.37
C LEU A 4 -45.80 51.19 -9.14
N ASN A 5 -45.58 52.32 -8.49
CA ASN A 5 -44.71 53.37 -9.00
C ASN A 5 -43.28 52.80 -9.08
N SER A 6 -42.91 52.33 -10.27
CA SER A 6 -41.52 52.10 -10.66
C SER A 6 -41.02 53.34 -11.39
N LYS A 7 -39.77 53.72 -11.13
CA LYS A 7 -39.14 54.86 -11.80
C LYS A 7 -37.98 54.39 -12.65
N ASP A 8 -38.11 54.61 -13.95
CA ASP A 8 -37.07 54.34 -14.92
C ASP A 8 -36.28 55.62 -15.24
N ILE A 9 -34.97 55.57 -15.06
CA ILE A 9 -34.06 56.70 -15.28
C ILE A 9 -33.02 56.29 -16.33
N ILE A 10 -33.04 57.00 -17.45
CA ILE A 10 -32.04 56.84 -18.52
C ILE A 10 -30.82 57.69 -18.16
N ILE A 11 -29.64 57.08 -18.18
CA ILE A 11 -28.37 57.72 -17.86
C ILE A 11 -27.46 57.66 -19.09
N HIS A 12 -26.87 58.78 -19.49
CA HIS A 12 -25.83 58.85 -20.51
C HIS A 12 -24.48 59.24 -19.89
N ASN A 13 -23.37 58.74 -20.42
CA ASN A 13 -22.02 58.91 -19.85
C ASN A 13 -21.59 60.38 -19.70
N ASN A 14 -22.12 61.28 -20.53
CA ASN A 14 -21.79 62.70 -20.49
C ASN A 14 -22.89 63.58 -19.86
N ASP A 15 -23.94 62.98 -19.29
CA ASP A 15 -25.04 63.75 -18.71
C ASP A 15 -24.82 64.06 -17.21
N SER A 16 -25.62 65.00 -16.71
CA SER A 16 -25.58 65.39 -15.30
C SER A 16 -26.07 64.30 -14.35
N ASN A 17 -26.87 63.34 -14.83
CA ASN A 17 -27.38 62.24 -14.00
C ASN A 17 -26.27 61.26 -13.69
N PHE A 18 -25.39 60.96 -14.66
CA PHE A 18 -24.19 60.14 -14.44
C PHE A 18 -23.27 60.80 -13.42
N LEU A 19 -22.89 62.06 -13.66
CA LEU A 19 -22.00 62.81 -12.76
C LEU A 19 -22.56 63.01 -11.35
N ASN A 20 -23.89 62.93 -11.19
CA ASN A 20 -24.58 63.08 -9.91
C ASN A 20 -25.41 61.84 -9.53
N ILE A 21 -24.95 60.64 -9.89
CA ILE A 21 -25.70 59.40 -9.72
C ILE A 21 -26.14 59.16 -8.26
N GLU A 22 -25.34 59.60 -7.28
CA GLU A 22 -25.70 59.57 -5.85
C GLU A 22 -27.00 60.36 -5.57
N ASN A 23 -27.15 61.56 -6.15
CA ASN A 23 -28.34 62.39 -5.98
C ASN A 23 -29.57 61.81 -6.70
N VAL A 24 -29.34 61.15 -7.84
CA VAL A 24 -30.38 60.43 -8.61
C VAL A 24 -30.96 59.29 -7.78
N VAL A 25 -30.10 58.56 -7.07
CA VAL A 25 -30.50 57.45 -6.19
C VAL A 25 -31.16 57.94 -4.90
N LYS A 26 -30.64 59.00 -4.26
CA LYS A 26 -31.14 59.51 -2.97
C LYS A 26 -32.54 60.15 -3.02
N SER A 27 -32.98 60.62 -4.18
CA SER A 27 -34.17 61.46 -4.32
C SER A 27 -35.50 60.68 -4.43
N GLN A 28 -35.58 59.46 -3.92
CA GLN A 28 -36.62 58.50 -4.32
C GLN A 28 -37.47 58.00 -3.15
N ASN A 29 -38.79 58.08 -3.33
CA ASN A 29 -39.80 57.48 -2.45
C ASN A 29 -40.49 56.25 -3.11
N ASP A 30 -39.96 55.80 -4.24
CA ASP A 30 -40.58 54.77 -5.09
C ASP A 30 -40.24 53.34 -4.64
N LYS A 31 -41.14 52.39 -4.96
CA LYS A 31 -40.99 50.98 -4.61
C LYS A 31 -39.92 50.26 -5.44
N GLU A 32 -39.60 50.80 -6.62
CA GLU A 32 -38.60 50.25 -7.52
C GLU A 32 -37.95 51.36 -8.35
N ILE A 33 -36.63 51.28 -8.51
CA ILE A 33 -35.85 52.22 -9.32
C ILE A 33 -35.03 51.41 -10.33
N THR A 34 -35.14 51.77 -11.61
CA THR A 34 -34.30 51.23 -12.68
C THR A 34 -33.37 52.32 -13.21
N LEU A 35 -32.06 52.10 -13.10
CA LEU A 35 -31.05 52.90 -13.78
C LEU A 35 -30.67 52.21 -15.08
N ARG A 36 -31.04 52.82 -16.22
CA ARG A 36 -30.76 52.32 -17.57
C ARG A 36 -29.55 53.04 -18.16
N PHE A 37 -28.43 52.34 -18.24
CA PHE A 37 -27.21 52.80 -18.87
C PHE A 37 -27.24 52.40 -20.34
N VAL A 38 -27.60 53.34 -21.20
CA VAL A 38 -27.89 53.06 -22.61
C VAL A 38 -26.65 53.16 -23.51
N ASP A 39 -25.60 53.85 -23.07
CA ASP A 39 -24.37 53.98 -23.84
C ASP A 39 -23.52 52.69 -23.71
N ASP A 40 -22.66 52.42 -24.70
CA ASP A 40 -21.76 51.27 -24.68
C ASP A 40 -20.63 51.41 -23.64
N TYR A 41 -20.31 52.64 -23.24
CA TYR A 41 -19.13 52.95 -22.44
C TYR A 41 -19.35 54.12 -21.48
N TYR A 42 -18.99 53.89 -20.22
CA TYR A 42 -19.00 54.86 -19.13
C TYR A 42 -17.61 55.01 -18.51
N ASP A 43 -17.13 56.25 -18.44
CA ASP A 43 -15.86 56.59 -17.82
C ASP A 43 -16.05 56.82 -16.32
N MET A 44 -15.89 55.74 -15.54
CA MET A 44 -16.08 55.78 -14.09
C MET A 44 -15.03 56.66 -13.39
N SER A 45 -13.94 57.03 -14.08
CA SER A 45 -12.92 57.94 -13.55
C SER A 45 -13.39 59.40 -13.41
N LEU A 46 -14.55 59.74 -14.00
CA LEU A 46 -15.20 61.04 -13.89
C LEU A 46 -16.04 61.20 -12.61
N LEU A 47 -16.42 60.09 -11.98
CA LEU A 47 -17.23 60.10 -10.76
C LEU A 47 -16.36 60.31 -9.52
N ASP A 48 -17.00 60.78 -8.45
CA ASP A 48 -16.40 60.72 -7.13
C ASP A 48 -16.20 59.26 -6.71
N PHE A 49 -15.20 59.05 -5.86
CA PHE A 49 -14.60 57.76 -5.56
C PHE A 49 -15.54 56.63 -5.11
N SER A 50 -16.67 56.98 -4.52
CA SER A 50 -17.64 56.05 -3.97
C SER A 50 -19.04 56.54 -4.27
N ILE A 51 -19.89 55.64 -4.75
CA ILE A 51 -21.31 55.86 -4.98
C ILE A 51 -22.05 55.19 -3.82
N PRO A 52 -22.39 55.92 -2.74
CA PRO A 52 -23.20 55.38 -1.68
C PRO A 52 -24.64 55.23 -2.16
N ILE A 53 -25.15 54.00 -2.13
CA ILE A 53 -26.52 53.65 -2.49
C ILE A 53 -27.22 53.19 -1.22
N LEU A 54 -28.18 53.97 -0.76
CA LEU A 54 -29.09 53.54 0.31
C LEU A 54 -30.25 52.78 -0.33
N VAL A 55 -30.29 51.46 -0.16
CA VAL A 55 -31.31 50.58 -0.72
C VAL A 55 -32.42 50.39 0.31
N THR A 56 -33.52 51.10 0.09
CA THR A 56 -34.77 50.95 0.86
C THR A 56 -35.88 50.25 0.08
N SER A 57 -35.65 49.99 -1.21
CA SER A 57 -36.62 49.42 -2.16
C SER A 57 -35.90 48.66 -3.28
N ASN A 58 -36.63 48.10 -4.26
CA ASN A 58 -36.00 47.34 -5.35
C ASN A 58 -35.13 48.26 -6.23
N PHE A 59 -33.96 47.77 -6.62
CA PHE A 59 -32.97 48.53 -7.37
C PHE A 59 -32.45 47.73 -8.56
N ILE A 60 -32.62 48.25 -9.77
CA ILE A 60 -32.18 47.61 -11.01
C ILE A 60 -31.10 48.47 -11.67
N PHE A 61 -29.93 47.89 -11.87
CA PHE A 61 -28.79 48.46 -12.57
C PHE A 61 -28.64 47.73 -13.91
N LEU A 62 -29.11 48.36 -14.99
CA LEU A 62 -29.30 47.72 -16.29
C LEU A 62 -28.39 48.37 -17.34
N GLY A 63 -27.44 47.60 -17.85
CA GLY A 63 -26.68 47.95 -19.06
C GLY A 63 -27.45 47.60 -20.34
N ASN A 64 -26.86 47.95 -21.49
CA ASN A 64 -27.43 47.69 -22.80
C ASN A 64 -27.28 46.22 -23.22
N GLU A 65 -27.92 45.83 -24.33
CA GLU A 65 -27.93 44.44 -24.82
C GLU A 65 -26.56 43.87 -25.19
N ASN A 66 -25.59 44.73 -25.51
CA ASN A 66 -24.23 44.34 -25.89
C ASN A 66 -23.28 44.28 -24.68
N GLY A 67 -23.76 44.63 -23.49
CA GLY A 67 -22.96 44.79 -22.29
C GLY A 67 -22.38 46.21 -22.19
N THR A 68 -22.83 46.97 -21.20
CA THR A 68 -22.31 48.32 -20.97
C THR A 68 -20.98 48.28 -20.22
N ILE A 69 -19.93 48.92 -20.75
CA ILE A 69 -18.60 48.98 -20.14
C ILE A 69 -18.51 50.10 -19.10
N PHE A 70 -18.20 49.73 -17.86
CA PHE A 70 -17.84 50.62 -16.76
C PHE A 70 -16.33 50.53 -16.53
N ASP A 71 -15.59 51.51 -17.07
CA ASP A 71 -14.13 51.53 -17.04
C ASP A 71 -13.60 52.51 -15.99
N TYR A 72 -12.90 51.98 -14.98
CA TYR A 72 -12.30 52.76 -13.90
C TYR A 72 -10.90 53.29 -14.25
N LYS A 73 -10.36 52.94 -15.43
CA LYS A 73 -9.07 53.38 -15.97
C LYS A 73 -7.88 53.19 -15.04
N ASN A 74 -7.96 52.25 -14.09
CA ASN A 74 -6.96 52.10 -13.04
C ASN A 74 -6.69 53.40 -12.26
N ASN A 75 -7.64 54.36 -12.30
CA ASN A 75 -7.46 55.70 -11.78
C ASN A 75 -7.40 55.64 -10.24
N PHE A 76 -6.27 56.07 -9.71
CA PHE A 76 -5.91 55.95 -8.31
C PHE A 76 -5.86 57.34 -7.71
N ARG A 77 -6.63 57.59 -6.65
CA ARG A 77 -6.24 58.63 -5.69
C ARG A 77 -6.24 58.00 -4.30
N GLU A 78 -5.12 58.16 -3.60
CA GLU A 78 -4.77 57.49 -2.32
C GLU A 78 -5.77 57.76 -1.20
N ARG A 79 -6.88 57.01 -1.16
CA ARG A 79 -7.77 56.97 0.01
C ARG A 79 -8.10 55.52 0.32
N SER A 80 -7.65 55.07 1.49
CA SER A 80 -7.94 53.74 2.03
C SER A 80 -9.43 53.61 2.38
N GLY A 81 -10.04 52.46 2.06
CA GLY A 81 -11.41 52.14 2.47
C GLY A 81 -12.52 52.59 1.52
N ILE A 82 -12.18 53.00 0.30
CA ILE A 82 -13.15 53.42 -0.72
C ILE A 82 -13.70 52.21 -1.48
N GLN A 83 -15.01 52.21 -1.74
CA GLN A 83 -15.69 51.21 -2.58
C GLN A 83 -16.43 51.92 -3.71
N ALA A 84 -16.42 51.35 -4.93
CA ALA A 84 -17.08 51.98 -6.08
C ALA A 84 -18.59 52.10 -5.86
N PHE A 85 -19.21 51.02 -5.39
CA PHE A 85 -20.59 51.02 -4.92
C PHE A 85 -20.62 50.61 -3.45
N TYR A 86 -21.10 51.52 -2.61
CA TYR A 86 -21.33 51.25 -1.19
C TYR A 86 -22.84 51.15 -0.93
N ILE A 87 -23.33 49.92 -0.96
CA ILE A 87 -24.74 49.59 -0.81
C ILE A 87 -25.06 49.39 0.66
N LYS A 88 -25.97 50.20 1.19
CA LYS A 88 -26.49 50.07 2.56
C LYS A 88 -27.97 49.71 2.51
N SER A 89 -28.37 48.62 3.16
CA SER A 89 -29.79 48.26 3.29
C SER A 89 -30.18 48.14 4.75
N TYR A 90 -31.35 48.69 5.11
CA TYR A 90 -31.95 48.54 6.44
C TYR A 90 -33.17 47.60 6.47
N THR A 91 -33.46 46.94 5.35
CA THR A 91 -34.61 46.05 5.20
C THR A 91 -34.16 44.70 4.65
N ARG A 92 -34.94 43.65 4.92
CA ARG A 92 -34.78 42.34 4.27
C ARG A 92 -35.46 42.29 2.91
N ASP A 93 -36.48 43.13 2.74
CA ASP A 93 -37.39 43.13 1.60
C ASP A 93 -36.86 44.08 0.53
N PHE A 94 -35.70 43.75 -0.03
CA PHE A 94 -35.16 44.42 -1.20
C PHE A 94 -34.61 43.41 -2.19
N GLN A 95 -34.62 43.78 -3.46
CA GLN A 95 -33.89 43.09 -4.51
C GLN A 95 -33.04 44.09 -5.28
N MET A 96 -31.76 43.77 -5.42
CA MET A 96 -30.82 44.48 -6.26
C MET A 96 -30.47 43.58 -7.47
N ILE A 97 -30.74 44.05 -8.67
CA ILE A 97 -30.43 43.34 -9.92
C ILE A 97 -29.39 44.14 -10.68
N ILE A 98 -28.27 43.51 -11.04
CA ILE A 98 -27.25 44.06 -11.93
C ILE A 98 -27.21 43.18 -13.17
N THR A 99 -27.41 43.74 -14.35
CA THR A 99 -27.44 42.92 -15.56
C THR A 99 -26.85 43.61 -16.79
N ASN A 100 -26.24 42.80 -17.66
CA ASN A 100 -25.59 43.21 -18.91
C ASN A 100 -24.52 44.30 -18.71
N CYS A 101 -23.62 44.10 -17.75
CA CYS A 101 -22.61 45.08 -17.38
C CYS A 101 -21.19 44.49 -17.47
N ILE A 102 -20.22 45.29 -17.90
CA ILE A 102 -18.80 44.93 -17.98
C ILE A 102 -18.01 45.87 -17.07
N PHE A 103 -17.50 45.38 -15.95
CA PHE A 103 -16.69 46.15 -15.00
C PHE A 103 -15.20 45.88 -15.23
N ARG A 104 -14.41 46.92 -15.49
CA ARG A 104 -12.98 46.71 -15.76
C ARG A 104 -12.05 47.75 -15.18
N ASN A 105 -10.79 47.34 -14.99
CA ASN A 105 -9.69 48.19 -14.54
C ASN A 105 -9.96 48.86 -13.18
N HIS A 106 -10.73 48.22 -12.30
CA HIS A 106 -10.98 48.71 -10.95
C HIS A 106 -9.82 48.36 -10.01
N LYS A 107 -9.53 49.23 -9.04
CA LYS A 107 -8.41 49.06 -8.08
C LYS A 107 -8.85 48.99 -6.61
N TYR A 108 -10.15 48.88 -6.32
CA TYR A 108 -10.68 48.87 -4.95
C TYR A 108 -11.79 47.82 -4.80
N SER A 109 -12.55 47.88 -3.69
CA SER A 109 -13.79 47.10 -3.58
C SER A 109 -14.81 47.58 -4.62
N LEU A 110 -15.29 46.72 -5.50
CA LEU A 110 -16.28 47.12 -6.51
C LEU A 110 -17.66 47.31 -5.86
N PHE A 111 -18.14 46.29 -5.15
CA PHE A 111 -19.39 46.33 -4.40
C PHE A 111 -19.14 46.01 -2.93
N GLN A 112 -19.61 46.89 -2.06
CA GLN A 112 -19.70 46.65 -0.63
C GLN A 112 -21.17 46.69 -0.22
N PHE A 113 -21.65 45.59 0.33
CA PHE A 113 -23.01 45.47 0.83
C PHE A 113 -22.98 45.45 2.35
N ASP A 114 -23.46 46.52 2.96
CA ASP A 114 -23.70 46.56 4.39
C ASP A 114 -25.19 46.43 4.69
N VAL A 115 -25.57 45.30 5.26
CA VAL A 115 -26.96 44.96 5.54
C VAL A 115 -27.23 45.05 7.04
N PHE A 116 -28.08 46.01 7.42
CA PHE A 116 -28.40 46.40 8.80
C PHE A 116 -29.90 46.23 9.06
N TYR A 117 -30.39 45.04 9.37
CA TYR A 117 -31.78 44.93 9.79
C TYR A 117 -31.89 44.15 11.10
N GLU A 118 -32.88 44.54 11.91
CA GLU A 118 -33.22 43.83 13.13
C GLU A 118 -34.08 42.61 12.80
N SER A 119 -33.77 41.48 13.43
CA SER A 119 -34.67 40.34 13.42
C SER A 119 -35.88 40.64 14.29
N GLN A 120 -37.00 41.01 13.67
CA GLN A 120 -38.27 40.90 14.36
C GLN A 120 -38.51 39.41 14.66
N ASN A 121 -38.89 39.08 15.89
CA ASN A 121 -39.06 37.73 16.45
C ASN A 121 -40.14 36.84 15.76
N ASN A 122 -40.50 37.14 14.52
CA ASN A 122 -41.50 36.39 13.77
C ASN A 122 -40.84 35.25 12.98
N ASN A 123 -40.91 34.04 13.57
CA ASN A 123 -40.25 32.81 13.14
C ASN A 123 -40.66 32.23 11.75
N ASN A 124 -41.45 32.91 10.91
CA ASN A 124 -42.13 32.24 9.79
C ASN A 124 -41.76 32.70 8.37
N ASN A 125 -40.92 33.72 8.19
CA ASN A 125 -40.61 34.23 6.85
C ASN A 125 -39.15 33.95 6.49
N LYS A 126 -38.85 32.72 6.01
CA LYS A 126 -37.59 32.45 5.31
C LYS A 126 -37.58 33.28 4.02
N GLN A 127 -36.48 33.98 3.74
CA GLN A 127 -36.33 34.66 2.46
C GLN A 127 -36.35 33.62 1.34
N VAL A 128 -37.21 33.81 0.34
CA VAL A 128 -37.32 32.88 -0.80
C VAL A 128 -36.63 33.43 -2.04
N LEU A 129 -36.50 34.76 -2.15
CA LEU A 129 -35.94 35.43 -3.33
C LEU A 129 -34.52 35.97 -3.06
N PRO A 130 -33.60 35.84 -4.03
CA PRO A 130 -32.30 36.49 -3.98
C PRO A 130 -32.43 38.00 -3.78
N GLN A 131 -31.81 38.53 -2.73
CA GLN A 131 -31.74 39.98 -2.52
C GLN A 131 -30.73 40.63 -3.46
N ILE A 132 -29.74 39.88 -3.96
CA ILE A 132 -28.77 40.39 -4.92
C ILE A 132 -28.65 39.39 -6.07
N VAL A 133 -28.87 39.89 -7.29
CA VAL A 133 -28.85 39.12 -8.54
C VAL A 133 -27.89 39.81 -9.50
N ILE A 134 -26.87 39.10 -9.96
CA ILE A 134 -25.90 39.58 -10.96
C ILE A 134 -25.95 38.65 -12.16
N GLU A 135 -26.39 39.14 -13.31
CA GLU A 135 -26.65 38.33 -14.50
C GLU A 135 -26.00 38.89 -15.75
N ASN A 136 -25.38 38.03 -16.57
CA ASN A 136 -24.75 38.44 -17.84
C ASN A 136 -23.71 39.56 -17.63
N CYS A 137 -22.89 39.44 -16.60
CA CYS A 137 -21.92 40.47 -16.24
C CYS A 137 -20.48 39.95 -16.34
N ASP A 138 -19.60 40.82 -16.84
CA ASP A 138 -18.18 40.51 -16.98
C ASP A 138 -17.31 41.41 -16.09
N PHE A 139 -16.20 40.85 -15.62
CA PHE A 139 -15.27 41.48 -14.71
C PHE A 139 -13.84 41.26 -15.23
N TYR A 140 -13.20 42.31 -15.76
CA TYR A 140 -11.86 42.21 -16.36
C TYR A 140 -10.82 43.03 -15.61
N ASN A 141 -9.66 42.44 -15.35
CA ASN A 141 -8.50 43.17 -14.85
C ASN A 141 -8.82 44.03 -13.62
N ASN A 142 -9.61 43.47 -12.70
CA ASN A 142 -9.96 44.12 -11.46
C ASN A 142 -8.96 43.71 -10.38
N ILE A 143 -8.55 44.69 -9.57
CA ILE A 143 -7.50 44.57 -8.56
C ILE A 143 -8.14 44.88 -7.19
N TYR A 144 -7.78 44.11 -6.16
CA TYR A 144 -8.30 44.13 -4.76
C TYR A 144 -9.53 43.26 -4.45
N LYS A 145 -10.73 43.86 -4.34
CA LYS A 145 -11.95 43.18 -3.85
C LYS A 145 -13.05 43.40 -4.87
N MET A 146 -13.80 42.37 -5.23
CA MET A 146 -14.96 42.56 -6.08
C MET A 146 -16.21 42.78 -5.25
N ILE A 147 -16.56 41.81 -4.41
CA ILE A 147 -17.80 41.85 -3.64
C ILE A 147 -17.45 41.56 -2.18
N ALA A 148 -17.84 42.49 -1.32
CA ALA A 148 -17.68 42.38 0.11
C ALA A 148 -19.03 42.59 0.77
N ILE A 149 -19.47 41.63 1.58
CA ILE A 149 -20.71 41.72 2.33
C ILE A 149 -20.36 41.82 3.81
N THR A 150 -20.90 42.83 4.48
CA THR A 150 -20.75 43.00 5.93
C THR A 150 -22.11 43.05 6.58
N HIS A 151 -22.35 42.07 7.45
CA HIS A 151 -23.48 42.10 8.37
C HIS A 151 -23.07 42.90 9.61
N ASN A 152 -23.37 44.20 9.60
CA ASN A 152 -23.10 45.07 10.74
C ASN A 152 -24.28 45.05 11.71
N SER A 153 -24.30 44.09 12.64
CA SER A 153 -25.15 44.17 13.82
C SER A 153 -24.38 44.83 14.96
N SER A 154 -24.27 46.16 14.95
CA SER A 154 -23.51 46.93 15.95
C SER A 154 -24.01 46.74 17.40
N GLU A 155 -25.18 46.12 17.61
CA GLU A 155 -25.81 45.98 18.94
C GLU A 155 -26.00 44.55 19.48
N PHE A 156 -25.72 43.47 18.74
CA PHE A 156 -26.14 42.14 19.20
C PHE A 156 -25.03 41.08 19.18
N ARG A 157 -24.31 41.00 20.30
CA ARG A 157 -23.48 39.84 20.70
C ARG A 157 -24.32 38.61 21.14
N LEU A 158 -25.65 38.63 20.98
CA LEU A 158 -26.55 37.67 21.65
C LEU A 158 -27.70 37.11 20.79
N ILE A 159 -27.78 37.39 19.49
CA ILE A 159 -28.84 36.80 18.67
C ILE A 159 -28.50 35.34 18.36
N SER A 160 -29.43 34.46 18.74
CA SER A 160 -29.39 33.02 18.55
C SER A 160 -29.27 32.64 17.07
N THR A 161 -28.64 31.49 16.86
CA THR A 161 -28.09 30.88 15.63
C THR A 161 -28.99 30.71 14.41
N ASN A 162 -30.21 31.26 14.37
CA ASN A 162 -31.25 30.78 13.45
C ASN A 162 -31.67 31.77 12.38
N TYR A 163 -31.08 32.96 12.35
CA TYR A 163 -31.55 34.00 11.46
C TYR A 163 -30.31 34.72 10.94
N LEU A 164 -29.93 34.48 9.67
CA LEU A 164 -30.22 35.47 8.62
C LEU A 164 -29.65 35.26 7.20
N ASP A 165 -30.51 34.80 6.27
CA ASP A 165 -30.18 34.43 4.89
C ASP A 165 -30.17 35.63 3.92
N LEU A 166 -29.00 36.27 3.74
CA LEU A 166 -28.72 37.00 2.51
C LEU A 166 -28.46 35.99 1.39
N ILE A 167 -29.22 36.09 0.32
CA ILE A 167 -29.15 35.24 -0.85
C ILE A 167 -28.54 36.07 -2.00
N LEU A 168 -27.34 35.66 -2.44
CA LEU A 168 -26.63 36.23 -3.58
C LEU A 168 -26.62 35.23 -4.73
N ASN A 169 -27.00 35.67 -5.93
CA ASN A 169 -27.03 34.84 -7.12
C ASN A 169 -26.22 35.46 -8.27
N PHE A 170 -25.25 34.71 -8.78
CA PHE A 170 -24.55 34.99 -10.03
C PHE A 170 -25.00 34.03 -11.11
N ASN A 171 -25.34 34.55 -12.27
CA ASN A 171 -25.71 33.73 -13.42
C ASN A 171 -25.05 34.27 -14.69
N ASN A 172 -24.45 33.38 -15.47
CA ASN A 172 -23.81 33.72 -16.75
C ASN A 172 -22.80 34.88 -16.62
N CYS A 173 -21.91 34.80 -15.63
CA CYS A 173 -20.91 35.84 -15.36
C CYS A 173 -19.50 35.39 -15.74
N ARG A 174 -18.63 36.33 -16.14
CA ARG A 174 -17.22 36.03 -16.47
C ARG A 174 -16.26 36.87 -15.66
N PHE A 175 -15.29 36.23 -15.00
CA PHE A 175 -14.25 36.86 -14.19
C PHE A 175 -12.89 36.52 -14.79
N VAL A 176 -12.19 37.49 -15.39
CA VAL A 176 -10.95 37.23 -16.17
C VAL A 176 -9.81 38.15 -15.76
N ASP A 177 -8.60 37.60 -15.71
CA ASP A 177 -7.32 38.30 -15.52
C ASP A 177 -7.33 39.23 -14.29
N SER A 178 -7.98 38.81 -13.21
CA SER A 178 -8.14 39.63 -12.01
C SER A 178 -7.07 39.25 -10.98
N TYR A 179 -6.38 40.28 -10.47
CA TYR A 179 -5.25 40.15 -9.56
C TYR A 179 -5.59 40.74 -8.21
N PHE A 180 -5.83 39.89 -7.22
CA PHE A 180 -6.32 40.29 -5.93
C PHE A 180 -5.19 40.32 -4.91
N THR A 181 -4.85 41.53 -4.47
CA THR A 181 -3.84 41.86 -3.45
C THR A 181 -4.52 42.73 -2.40
N GLY A 182 -4.32 42.56 -1.10
CA GLY A 182 -5.35 42.97 -0.14
C GLY A 182 -4.93 43.28 1.30
N THR A 183 -3.68 43.64 1.59
CA THR A 183 -3.36 44.33 2.86
C THR A 183 -3.28 45.83 2.64
N VAL A 184 -4.44 46.49 2.48
CA VAL A 184 -4.49 47.94 2.71
C VAL A 184 -4.33 48.15 4.22
N LYS A 185 -3.22 48.76 4.62
CA LYS A 185 -2.73 48.93 6.01
C LYS A 185 -3.69 49.52 7.06
N ASN A 186 -4.97 49.76 6.77
CA ASN A 186 -5.95 50.38 7.69
C ASN A 186 -7.44 50.06 7.36
N ALA A 187 -7.76 49.01 6.60
CA ALA A 187 -9.16 48.70 6.30
C ALA A 187 -9.82 47.92 7.47
N PHE A 188 -10.91 48.47 8.00
CA PHE A 188 -11.72 47.82 9.03
C PHE A 188 -12.38 46.53 8.48
N TYR A 189 -12.16 45.42 9.20
CA TYR A 189 -12.84 44.12 9.14
C TYR A 189 -12.80 43.28 7.84
N ASN A 190 -12.19 42.09 8.01
CA ASN A 190 -12.31 40.80 7.31
C ASN A 190 -12.06 40.76 5.79
N ASP A 191 -10.84 40.31 5.47
CA ASP A 191 -10.24 40.33 4.16
C ASP A 191 -10.62 39.11 3.31
N ILE A 192 -11.57 39.29 2.39
CA ILE A 192 -11.89 38.30 1.35
C ILE A 192 -12.21 39.06 0.06
N ILE A 193 -12.00 38.37 -1.05
CA ILE A 193 -11.85 38.96 -2.37
C ILE A 193 -13.14 38.92 -3.20
N PHE A 194 -13.89 37.81 -3.11
CA PHE A 194 -15.11 37.62 -3.90
C PHE A 194 -16.37 37.56 -3.05
N TYR A 195 -16.36 36.85 -1.91
CA TYR A 195 -17.53 36.76 -1.05
C TYR A 195 -17.14 36.51 0.42
N SER A 196 -17.68 37.32 1.32
CA SER A 196 -17.42 37.27 2.77
C SER A 196 -18.70 37.28 3.57
N THR A 197 -18.80 36.45 4.61
CA THR A 197 -19.76 36.66 5.69
C THR A 197 -19.23 36.12 7.02
N ASN A 198 -19.35 36.94 8.06
CA ASN A 198 -18.78 36.65 9.39
C ASN A 198 -19.79 36.07 10.38
N HIS A 199 -21.08 36.27 10.09
CA HIS A 199 -22.17 36.04 11.02
C HIS A 199 -23.42 35.67 10.21
N ASN A 200 -23.99 34.49 10.52
CA ASN A 200 -25.26 33.93 10.04
C ASN A 200 -25.20 33.10 8.74
N PRO A 201 -26.14 32.15 8.57
CA PRO A 201 -26.29 31.40 7.33
C PRO A 201 -26.53 32.39 6.18
N SER A 202 -25.77 32.30 5.11
CA SER A 202 -26.08 33.01 3.87
C SER A 202 -26.20 31.98 2.75
N GLU A 203 -26.84 32.35 1.65
CA GLU A 203 -26.95 31.50 0.46
C GLU A 203 -26.19 32.16 -0.69
N LEU A 204 -25.32 31.39 -1.36
CA LEU A 204 -24.57 31.84 -2.53
C LEU A 204 -24.82 30.87 -3.67
N TYR A 205 -25.33 31.39 -4.77
CA TYR A 205 -25.59 30.67 -6.02
C TYR A 205 -24.65 31.17 -7.11
N ILE A 206 -23.92 30.28 -7.78
CA ILE A 206 -23.06 30.60 -8.92
C ILE A 206 -23.37 29.64 -10.07
N ASN A 207 -24.01 30.15 -11.12
CA ASN A 207 -24.49 29.33 -12.23
C ASN A 207 -23.91 29.81 -13.56
N ASN A 208 -23.59 28.87 -14.46
CA ASN A 208 -23.20 29.15 -15.85
C ASN A 208 -22.02 30.14 -15.97
N SER A 209 -21.12 30.18 -14.99
CA SER A 209 -20.13 31.25 -14.88
C SER A 209 -18.70 30.77 -15.19
N ILE A 210 -17.80 31.69 -15.50
CA ILE A 210 -16.40 31.39 -15.81
C ILE A 210 -15.49 32.26 -14.94
N PHE A 211 -14.51 31.64 -14.30
CA PHE A 211 -13.44 32.26 -13.54
C PHE A 211 -12.12 31.86 -14.21
N GLU A 212 -11.38 32.81 -14.74
CA GLU A 212 -10.18 32.56 -15.55
C GLU A 212 -9.02 33.48 -15.13
N ASN A 213 -7.83 32.91 -14.96
CA ASN A 213 -6.59 33.64 -14.62
C ASN A 213 -6.76 34.56 -13.39
N ILE A 214 -7.32 34.00 -12.32
CA ILE A 214 -7.49 34.73 -11.06
C ILE A 214 -6.32 34.43 -10.14
N TYR A 215 -5.60 35.47 -9.72
CA TYR A 215 -4.52 35.30 -8.75
C TYR A 215 -4.74 36.09 -7.46
N ILE A 216 -4.81 35.36 -6.35
CA ILE A 216 -4.96 35.89 -5.00
C ILE A 216 -3.60 35.80 -4.30
N HIS A 217 -2.87 36.92 -4.26
CA HIS A 217 -1.52 36.98 -3.68
C HIS A 217 -1.49 36.94 -2.16
N ASP A 218 -2.57 37.35 -1.52
CA ASP A 218 -2.62 37.41 -0.06
C ASP A 218 -2.95 36.04 0.53
N ASN A 219 -2.67 35.88 1.82
CA ASN A 219 -3.03 34.69 2.58
C ASN A 219 -4.53 34.70 2.89
N LEU A 220 -5.38 34.80 1.85
CA LEU A 220 -6.84 34.90 1.92
C LEU A 220 -7.51 34.04 0.83
N PRO A 221 -8.67 33.43 1.11
CA PRO A 221 -9.43 32.69 0.12
C PRO A 221 -10.23 33.62 -0.80
N MET A 222 -10.76 33.09 -1.90
CA MET A 222 -11.69 33.79 -2.79
C MET A 222 -13.08 33.95 -2.14
N ILE A 223 -13.62 32.87 -1.57
CA ILE A 223 -14.88 32.87 -0.79
C ILE A 223 -14.54 32.51 0.66
N MET A 224 -15.08 33.22 1.64
CA MET A 224 -14.99 32.79 3.04
C MET A 224 -16.23 33.10 3.85
N SER A 225 -16.64 32.12 4.64
CA SER A 225 -17.84 32.20 5.45
C SER A 225 -17.73 31.32 6.70
N LYS A 226 -18.42 31.69 7.78
CA LYS A 226 -18.62 30.78 8.93
C LYS A 226 -19.83 29.87 8.80
N THR A 227 -20.75 30.15 7.89
CA THR A 227 -22.00 29.40 7.66
C THR A 227 -22.52 29.80 6.28
N LEU A 228 -22.48 28.88 5.29
CA LEU A 228 -22.88 29.17 3.91
C LEU A 228 -23.59 27.96 3.30
N HIS A 229 -24.79 28.16 2.77
CA HIS A 229 -25.36 27.27 1.76
C HIS A 229 -24.79 27.73 0.41
N PHE A 230 -23.99 26.89 -0.24
CA PHE A 230 -23.28 27.26 -1.45
C PHE A 230 -23.67 26.30 -2.57
N GLU A 231 -24.23 26.82 -3.65
CA GLU A 231 -24.56 26.00 -4.81
C GLU A 231 -23.88 26.57 -6.05
N MET A 232 -23.19 25.69 -6.77
CA MET A 232 -22.52 26.00 -8.01
C MET A 232 -22.88 24.99 -9.09
N LYS A 233 -23.29 25.49 -10.25
CA LYS A 233 -23.66 24.65 -11.40
C LYS A 233 -23.05 25.18 -12.69
N ASN A 234 -22.62 24.27 -13.57
CA ASN A 234 -22.13 24.60 -14.90
C ASN A 234 -21.10 25.75 -14.89
N THR A 235 -20.15 25.72 -13.95
CA THR A 235 -19.19 26.80 -13.74
C THR A 235 -17.77 26.31 -13.98
N THR A 236 -16.95 27.13 -14.62
CA THR A 236 -15.56 26.78 -14.97
C THR A 236 -14.57 27.67 -14.23
N PHE A 237 -13.59 27.07 -13.56
CA PHE A 237 -12.42 27.72 -12.98
C PHE A 237 -11.18 27.28 -13.75
N THR A 238 -10.47 28.23 -14.37
CA THR A 238 -9.24 28.00 -15.15
C THR A 238 -8.13 28.90 -14.62
N ASN A 239 -6.99 28.34 -14.21
CA ASN A 239 -5.85 29.10 -13.68
C ASN A 239 -6.19 30.05 -12.51
N CYS A 240 -6.96 29.56 -11.54
CA CYS A 240 -7.34 30.32 -10.35
C CYS A 240 -6.51 29.88 -9.14
N PHE A 241 -5.71 30.77 -8.53
CA PHE A 241 -4.81 30.41 -7.43
C PHE A 241 -4.93 31.38 -6.24
N SER A 242 -4.72 30.86 -5.03
CA SER A 242 -4.58 31.65 -3.81
C SER A 242 -3.37 31.24 -3.00
N ASN A 243 -2.59 32.21 -2.53
CA ASN A 243 -1.49 31.99 -1.59
C ASN A 243 -1.98 31.56 -0.20
N TYR A 244 -3.29 31.58 0.08
CA TYR A 244 -3.90 30.99 1.27
C TYR A 244 -3.82 29.46 1.31
N GLY A 245 -3.62 28.86 0.16
CA GLY A 245 -3.69 27.42 -0.05
C GLY A 245 -5.03 26.95 -0.60
N TYR A 246 -6.11 27.73 -0.51
CA TYR A 246 -7.43 27.29 -0.99
C TYR A 246 -8.31 28.44 -1.48
N LEU A 247 -9.15 28.17 -2.49
CA LEU A 247 -10.05 29.20 -3.05
C LEU A 247 -11.25 29.48 -2.16
N PHE A 248 -11.69 28.54 -1.34
CA PHE A 248 -12.89 28.73 -0.56
C PHE A 248 -12.69 28.26 0.89
N HIS A 249 -13.02 29.09 1.88
CA HIS A 249 -12.90 28.81 3.31
C HIS A 249 -14.25 28.92 4.02
N ILE A 250 -14.95 27.80 4.19
CA ILE A 250 -16.26 27.77 4.84
C ILE A 250 -16.17 26.96 6.14
N LEU A 251 -16.35 27.63 7.27
CA LEU A 251 -16.29 27.04 8.62
C LEU A 251 -17.70 26.66 9.14
N ASN A 252 -17.74 26.03 10.33
CA ASN A 252 -18.93 25.80 11.19
C ASN A 252 -20.27 25.48 10.50
N GLN A 253 -20.28 24.52 9.57
CA GLN A 253 -21.50 24.05 8.90
C GLN A 253 -22.45 23.39 9.91
N ASN A 254 -23.66 23.93 10.07
CA ASN A 254 -24.71 23.37 10.90
C ASN A 254 -25.50 22.29 10.12
N HIS A 255 -26.14 21.34 10.83
CA HIS A 255 -27.03 20.34 10.24
C HIS A 255 -28.11 21.00 9.36
N GLY A 256 -27.99 20.87 8.04
CA GLY A 256 -28.94 21.40 7.06
C GLY A 256 -28.34 22.35 6.00
N GLN A 257 -27.14 22.88 6.23
CA GLN A 257 -26.40 23.63 5.20
C GLN A 257 -25.66 22.65 4.28
N GLN A 258 -25.64 22.95 2.99
CA GLN A 258 -25.08 22.08 1.96
C GLN A 258 -24.21 22.90 1.01
N ILE A 259 -23.08 22.32 0.60
CA ILE A 259 -22.27 22.81 -0.49
C ILE A 259 -22.46 21.84 -1.67
N ILE A 260 -23.09 22.34 -2.74
CA ILE A 260 -23.48 21.55 -3.91
C ILE A 260 -22.68 22.06 -5.11
N ILE A 261 -21.88 21.19 -5.72
CA ILE A 261 -21.14 21.50 -6.94
C ILE A 261 -21.53 20.48 -8.02
N LYS A 262 -22.06 20.95 -9.15
CA LYS A 262 -22.49 20.10 -10.28
C LYS A 262 -22.00 20.63 -11.61
N ASP A 263 -21.66 19.71 -12.52
CA ASP A 263 -21.31 20.02 -13.93
C ASP A 263 -20.22 21.09 -14.05
N SER A 264 -19.30 21.16 -13.08
CA SER A 264 -18.34 22.25 -12.96
C SER A 264 -16.91 21.75 -13.16
N LEU A 265 -16.09 22.57 -13.83
CA LEU A 265 -14.68 22.29 -14.13
C LEU A 265 -13.82 23.11 -13.18
N PHE A 266 -13.01 22.46 -12.36
CA PHE A 266 -12.09 23.14 -11.45
C PHE A 266 -10.64 22.86 -11.81
N SER A 267 -9.85 23.91 -11.96
CA SER A 267 -8.39 23.86 -11.85
C SER A 267 -7.94 24.66 -10.62
N SER A 268 -8.23 24.18 -9.40
CA SER A 268 -7.84 24.82 -8.12
C SER A 268 -8.35 24.05 -6.88
N GLU A 269 -7.89 24.40 -5.67
CA GLU A 269 -7.95 23.58 -4.44
C GLU A 269 -8.97 24.03 -3.31
N TYR A 270 -9.64 23.11 -2.53
CA TYR A 270 -10.24 23.38 -1.15
C TYR A 270 -11.78 23.52 -0.87
N LEU A 271 -12.54 22.64 -0.12
CA LEU A 271 -13.69 22.72 0.91
C LEU A 271 -14.40 21.35 1.19
N ASN A 272 -15.62 21.27 1.74
CA ASN A 272 -16.40 20.10 2.17
C ASN A 272 -17.66 19.94 1.30
N TYR A 273 -17.93 18.79 0.69
CA TYR A 273 -18.62 18.79 -0.60
C TYR A 273 -19.53 17.61 -0.94
N ASN A 274 -20.55 17.92 -1.73
CA ASN A 274 -21.20 16.99 -2.63
C ASN A 274 -20.79 17.35 -4.07
N ILE A 275 -19.91 16.54 -4.67
CA ILE A 275 -19.34 16.76 -6.01
C ILE A 275 -19.90 15.71 -6.96
N ASP A 276 -20.71 16.13 -7.94
CA ASP A 276 -21.25 15.23 -8.96
C ASP A 276 -20.93 15.72 -10.37
N ASN A 277 -20.68 14.79 -11.30
CA ASN A 277 -20.40 15.06 -12.72
C ASN A 277 -19.35 16.15 -12.96
N SER A 278 -18.28 16.19 -12.16
CA SER A 278 -17.29 17.27 -12.21
C SER A 278 -15.93 16.79 -12.72
N ILE A 279 -15.16 17.69 -13.32
CA ILE A 279 -13.85 17.39 -13.88
C ILE A 279 -12.82 18.30 -13.23
N PHE A 280 -11.70 17.73 -12.80
CA PHE A 280 -10.57 18.46 -12.24
C PHE A 280 -9.31 18.20 -13.08
N GLN A 281 -8.66 19.26 -13.57
CA GLN A 281 -7.48 19.17 -14.45
C GLN A 281 -6.44 20.24 -14.11
N ASN A 282 -5.15 19.93 -14.26
CA ASN A 282 -4.01 20.85 -14.16
C ASN A 282 -3.81 21.53 -12.79
N SER A 283 -4.09 20.81 -11.69
CA SER A 283 -3.84 21.33 -10.33
C SER A 283 -2.38 21.07 -9.92
N VAL A 284 -1.52 22.09 -9.98
CA VAL A 284 -0.11 21.98 -9.54
C VAL A 284 -0.01 22.34 -8.06
N ILE A 285 0.06 21.32 -7.19
CA ILE A 285 0.10 21.50 -5.74
C ILE A 285 1.53 21.41 -5.23
N MET A 286 2.10 22.51 -4.74
CA MET A 286 3.45 22.52 -4.18
C MET A 286 3.52 22.17 -2.69
N ASN A 287 2.37 22.06 -2.00
CA ASN A 287 2.30 21.86 -0.55
C ASN A 287 1.87 20.44 -0.16
N THR A 288 2.12 20.03 1.09
CA THR A 288 1.82 18.69 1.65
C THR A 288 0.36 18.47 2.05
N ILE A 289 -0.48 19.49 1.91
CA ILE A 289 -1.91 19.48 2.26
C ILE A 289 -2.67 18.79 1.09
N PRO A 290 -3.93 18.30 1.24
CA PRO A 290 -4.69 17.59 0.19
C PRO A 290 -4.88 18.42 -1.10
N ALA A 291 -5.94 18.27 -1.88
CA ALA A 291 -6.16 19.14 -3.04
C ALA A 291 -7.56 19.68 -3.08
N ILE A 292 -8.48 18.94 -2.49
CA ILE A 292 -9.89 19.32 -2.51
C ILE A 292 -10.33 19.63 -1.09
N ILE A 293 -9.88 18.93 -0.03
CA ILE A 293 -10.44 19.08 1.34
C ILE A 293 -9.40 18.74 2.43
N ASP A 294 -9.18 19.63 3.41
CA ASP A 294 -8.48 19.33 4.68
C ASP A 294 -9.42 19.57 5.86
N SER A 295 -10.42 18.69 6.02
CA SER A 295 -11.33 18.75 7.16
C SER A 295 -11.40 17.39 7.85
N LYS A 296 -10.96 17.36 9.11
CA LYS A 296 -10.92 16.14 9.96
C LYS A 296 -12.30 15.55 10.26
N ILE A 297 -13.40 16.26 10.00
CA ILE A 297 -14.78 15.87 10.38
C ILE A 297 -15.74 15.99 9.17
N ALA A 298 -15.21 16.15 7.96
CA ALA A 298 -15.99 16.30 6.74
C ALA A 298 -16.54 14.97 6.22
N GLU A 299 -17.84 14.92 5.88
CA GLU A 299 -18.47 13.85 5.10
C GLU A 299 -18.60 14.32 3.64
N ILE A 300 -17.95 13.58 2.74
CA ILE A 300 -17.73 14.02 1.36
C ILE A 300 -18.26 12.93 0.43
N HIS A 301 -19.21 13.32 -0.41
CA HIS A 301 -19.77 12.43 -1.42
C HIS A 301 -19.28 12.91 -2.79
N ILE A 302 -18.58 12.02 -3.51
CA ILE A 302 -18.11 12.30 -4.86
C ILE A 302 -18.67 11.24 -5.79
N SER A 303 -19.37 11.67 -6.84
CA SER A 303 -19.89 10.78 -7.88
C SER A 303 -19.54 11.23 -9.28
N ASN A 304 -19.34 10.25 -10.19
CA ASN A 304 -19.24 10.44 -11.64
C ASN A 304 -18.22 11.50 -12.07
N SER A 305 -17.11 11.61 -11.34
CA SER A 305 -16.15 12.70 -11.48
C SER A 305 -14.78 12.21 -11.93
N LYS A 306 -14.05 13.07 -12.66
CA LYS A 306 -12.71 12.78 -13.19
C LYS A 306 -11.68 13.70 -12.58
N PHE A 307 -10.57 13.14 -12.15
CA PHE A 307 -9.53 13.85 -11.43
C PHE A 307 -8.16 13.60 -12.05
N ARG A 308 -7.41 14.69 -12.25
CA ARG A 308 -5.98 14.71 -12.61
C ARG A 308 -5.26 15.60 -11.61
N ASP A 309 -4.16 15.11 -11.05
CA ASP A 309 -3.26 15.80 -10.11
C ASP A 309 -3.86 16.19 -8.74
N LEU A 310 -4.31 15.23 -7.92
CA LEU A 310 -5.05 15.54 -6.67
C LEU A 310 -4.73 14.65 -5.46
N ARG A 311 -5.11 15.13 -4.27
CA ARG A 311 -5.00 14.48 -2.94
C ARG A 311 -6.27 14.66 -2.12
N TYR A 312 -6.60 13.71 -1.25
CA TYR A 312 -7.82 13.66 -0.43
C TYR A 312 -7.56 13.27 1.03
N GLN A 313 -8.27 13.91 1.97
CA GLN A 313 -8.31 13.57 3.41
C GLN A 313 -9.71 13.84 4.01
N GLY A 314 -10.29 12.92 4.80
CA GLY A 314 -11.70 13.01 5.28
C GLY A 314 -12.50 11.69 5.23
N LYS A 315 -13.81 11.74 5.53
CA LYS A 315 -14.76 10.61 5.39
C LYS A 315 -15.38 10.67 4.00
N TYR A 316 -15.25 9.61 3.20
CA TYR A 316 -15.66 9.63 1.80
C TYR A 316 -16.55 8.46 1.42
N ASP A 317 -17.58 8.77 0.63
CA ASP A 317 -18.19 7.83 -0.31
C ASP A 317 -17.78 8.23 -1.74
N LEU A 318 -16.97 7.39 -2.37
CA LEU A 318 -16.46 7.59 -3.72
C LEU A 318 -17.18 6.64 -4.67
N ASN A 319 -17.93 7.17 -5.64
CA ASN A 319 -18.70 6.36 -6.58
C ASN A 319 -18.39 6.75 -8.04
N ASN A 320 -17.98 5.80 -8.88
CA ASN A 320 -17.67 6.05 -10.29
C ASN A 320 -16.60 7.14 -10.49
N ILE A 321 -15.43 6.95 -9.90
CA ILE A 321 -14.34 7.93 -9.91
C ILE A 321 -13.25 7.51 -10.88
N GLN A 322 -12.77 8.43 -11.71
CA GLN A 322 -11.61 8.20 -12.59
C GLN A 322 -10.40 9.03 -12.16
N LEU A 323 -9.29 8.36 -11.83
CA LEU A 323 -7.99 8.96 -11.51
C LEU A 323 -7.00 8.63 -12.63
N SER A 324 -6.40 9.65 -13.26
CA SER A 324 -5.45 9.39 -14.34
C SER A 324 -4.29 10.38 -14.38
N ASN A 325 -3.09 9.87 -14.72
CA ASN A 325 -1.87 10.66 -14.93
C ASN A 325 -1.49 11.55 -13.74
N ILE A 326 -1.55 11.00 -12.52
CA ILE A 326 -1.27 11.73 -11.28
C ILE A 326 0.12 11.36 -10.79
N ASN A 327 0.94 12.36 -10.48
CA ASN A 327 2.21 12.18 -9.80
C ASN A 327 2.18 12.88 -8.43
N ILE A 328 2.36 12.13 -7.34
CA ILE A 328 2.40 12.70 -5.99
C ILE A 328 3.70 12.42 -5.27
N ASN A 329 4.11 13.34 -4.41
CA ASN A 329 5.17 13.14 -3.41
C ASN A 329 4.68 13.14 -1.95
N SER A 330 3.37 13.03 -1.74
CA SER A 330 2.77 12.89 -0.41
C SER A 330 2.72 11.43 0.05
N LYS A 331 2.33 11.28 1.32
CA LYS A 331 2.06 9.99 1.95
C LYS A 331 0.97 9.16 1.24
N ALA A 332 -0.09 9.79 0.74
CA ALA A 332 -1.07 9.09 -0.10
C ALA A 332 -1.84 10.06 -1.01
N ILE A 333 -2.49 9.51 -2.05
CA ILE A 333 -3.53 10.21 -2.83
C ILE A 333 -4.82 10.23 -2.03
N LEU A 334 -5.24 9.08 -1.52
CA LEU A 334 -6.44 8.87 -0.71
C LEU A 334 -6.03 8.50 0.70
N HIS A 335 -5.99 9.46 1.63
CA HIS A 335 -5.62 9.22 3.02
C HIS A 335 -6.86 9.29 3.93
N PHE A 336 -7.26 8.14 4.46
CA PHE A 336 -8.42 8.01 5.33
C PHE A 336 -7.96 7.71 6.76
N ILE A 337 -8.46 8.47 7.73
CA ILE A 337 -8.09 8.32 9.14
C ILE A 337 -9.38 8.34 9.97
N TYR A 338 -9.57 7.32 10.80
CA TYR A 338 -10.66 7.23 11.79
C TYR A 338 -12.08 7.33 11.19
N SER A 339 -12.28 6.81 9.98
CA SER A 339 -13.60 6.80 9.33
C SER A 339 -13.94 5.47 8.65
N ASN A 340 -15.24 5.19 8.51
CA ASN A 340 -15.72 4.19 7.55
C ASN A 340 -15.62 4.74 6.13
N ILE A 341 -15.22 3.91 5.18
CA ILE A 341 -14.98 4.30 3.78
C ILE A 341 -15.65 3.32 2.84
N ASN A 342 -16.33 3.84 1.82
CA ASN A 342 -16.85 3.06 0.71
C ASN A 342 -16.36 3.63 -0.62
N ILE A 343 -15.71 2.78 -1.42
CA ILE A 343 -15.23 3.08 -2.76
C ILE A 343 -15.93 2.11 -3.70
N ASN A 344 -16.64 2.62 -4.70
CA ASN A 344 -17.33 1.83 -5.70
C ASN A 344 -17.05 2.35 -7.11
N GLY A 345 -16.64 1.46 -8.02
CA GLY A 345 -16.47 1.82 -9.44
C GLY A 345 -15.34 2.81 -9.68
N MET A 346 -14.20 2.64 -9.01
CA MET A 346 -13.05 3.52 -9.21
C MET A 346 -12.13 2.98 -10.31
N GLU A 347 -11.73 3.82 -11.26
CA GLU A 347 -10.76 3.50 -12.30
C GLU A 347 -9.52 4.37 -12.13
N VAL A 348 -8.34 3.73 -12.19
CA VAL A 348 -7.06 4.35 -11.90
C VAL A 348 -6.06 3.99 -12.99
N GLU A 349 -5.44 4.98 -13.62
CA GLU A 349 -4.47 4.75 -14.70
C GLU A 349 -3.26 5.67 -14.57
N LYS A 350 -2.03 5.16 -14.75
CA LYS A 350 -0.80 5.98 -14.80
C LYS A 350 -0.62 6.86 -13.56
N ILE A 351 -0.78 6.27 -12.38
CA ILE A 351 -0.48 6.94 -11.12
C ILE A 351 0.96 6.66 -10.72
N THR A 352 1.67 7.67 -10.24
CA THR A 352 3.00 7.53 -9.67
C THR A 352 3.04 8.16 -8.28
N CYS A 353 3.32 7.36 -7.26
CA CYS A 353 3.54 7.83 -5.89
C CYS A 353 5.04 7.78 -5.55
N VAL A 354 5.69 8.94 -5.50
CA VAL A 354 7.14 9.12 -5.28
C VAL A 354 7.42 9.78 -3.93
N GLY A 355 7.82 9.01 -2.94
CA GLY A 355 8.36 9.55 -1.69
C GLY A 355 9.36 8.59 -1.06
N ASP A 356 9.63 8.77 0.22
CA ASP A 356 10.52 7.87 0.95
C ASP A 356 9.95 6.45 0.95
N ARG A 357 10.86 5.46 0.98
CA ARG A 357 10.51 4.05 0.87
C ARG A 357 9.52 3.66 1.96
N GLY A 358 8.36 3.13 1.55
CA GLY A 358 7.31 2.65 2.45
C GLY A 358 6.29 3.69 2.93
N ASP A 359 6.48 4.97 2.60
CA ASP A 359 5.64 6.06 3.08
C ASP A 359 4.54 6.50 2.10
N THR A 360 4.66 6.19 0.81
CA THR A 360 3.69 6.64 -0.20
C THR A 360 2.72 5.54 -0.64
N SER A 361 1.46 5.90 -0.92
CA SER A 361 0.45 5.00 -1.47
C SER A 361 -0.61 5.69 -2.35
N LEU A 362 -1.38 4.92 -3.12
CA LEU A 362 -2.65 5.42 -3.67
C LEU A 362 -3.66 5.56 -2.54
N ILE A 363 -3.86 4.49 -1.76
CA ILE A 363 -4.77 4.46 -0.61
C ILE A 363 -3.98 4.22 0.66
N LEU A 364 -4.17 5.07 1.66
CA LEU A 364 -3.72 4.85 3.04
C LEU A 364 -4.95 4.91 3.94
N TYR A 365 -5.31 3.77 4.52
CA TYR A 365 -6.42 3.64 5.45
C TYR A 365 -5.90 3.37 6.86
N ASP A 366 -6.24 4.24 7.81
CA ASP A 366 -5.90 4.12 9.22
C ASP A 366 -7.18 4.09 10.07
N SER A 367 -7.56 2.91 10.58
CA SER A 367 -8.75 2.76 11.44
C SER A 367 -8.54 3.28 12.85
N GLY A 368 -7.29 3.53 13.28
CA GLY A 368 -6.97 3.88 14.65
C GLY A 368 -7.34 2.78 15.64
N GLU A 369 -7.91 3.16 16.78
CA GLU A 369 -8.29 2.23 17.85
C GLU A 369 -9.67 1.59 17.64
N ASN A 370 -10.46 2.11 16.71
CA ASN A 370 -11.86 1.71 16.49
C ASN A 370 -11.97 0.63 15.42
N ASN A 371 -12.94 -0.29 15.57
CA ASN A 371 -13.27 -1.28 14.54
C ASN A 371 -14.06 -0.62 13.39
N LEU A 372 -13.32 0.00 12.46
CA LEU A 372 -13.88 0.71 11.31
C LEU A 372 -13.76 -0.11 10.02
N LYS A 373 -14.59 0.22 9.05
CA LYS A 373 -14.74 -0.52 7.80
C LYS A 373 -14.20 0.26 6.60
N ILE A 374 -13.43 -0.41 5.73
CA ILE A 374 -13.17 0.00 4.36
C ILE A 374 -13.78 -1.03 3.39
N SER A 375 -14.60 -0.56 2.45
CA SER A 375 -15.19 -1.37 1.38
C SER A 375 -14.76 -0.83 0.02
N ILE A 376 -14.12 -1.64 -0.79
CA ILE A 376 -13.68 -1.30 -2.15
C ILE A 376 -14.32 -2.29 -3.13
N ASN A 377 -15.21 -1.78 -3.97
CA ASN A 377 -15.97 -2.56 -4.93
C ASN A 377 -15.68 -2.06 -6.34
N ASN A 378 -15.48 -2.98 -7.30
CA ASN A 378 -15.30 -2.62 -8.70
C ASN A 378 -14.12 -1.64 -8.93
N LEU A 379 -12.98 -1.85 -8.25
CA LEU A 379 -11.77 -1.05 -8.48
C LEU A 379 -11.01 -1.62 -9.69
N LYS A 380 -10.61 -0.75 -10.61
CA LYS A 380 -9.74 -1.06 -11.74
C LYS A 380 -8.49 -0.18 -11.69
N VAL A 381 -7.30 -0.78 -11.65
CA VAL A 381 -6.02 -0.06 -11.67
C VAL A 381 -5.14 -0.60 -12.78
N GLU A 382 -4.56 0.29 -13.59
CA GLU A 382 -3.63 -0.05 -14.65
C GLU A 382 -2.38 0.84 -14.64
N ASN A 383 -1.23 0.23 -14.99
CA ASN A 383 0.01 0.96 -15.34
C ASN A 383 0.47 1.98 -14.29
N SER A 384 0.49 1.61 -13.02
CA SER A 384 0.74 2.54 -11.91
C SER A 384 1.93 2.11 -11.05
N SER A 385 2.53 3.02 -10.29
CA SER A 385 3.68 2.73 -9.45
C SER A 385 3.70 3.47 -8.11
N SER A 386 4.30 2.87 -7.07
CA SER A 386 4.49 3.50 -5.75
C SER A 386 5.85 3.16 -5.11
N ASN A 387 6.47 4.11 -4.39
CA ASN A 387 7.66 3.86 -3.56
C ASN A 387 7.36 3.16 -2.22
N GLY A 388 6.09 2.95 -1.91
CA GLY A 388 5.63 2.13 -0.79
C GLY A 388 4.51 1.19 -1.24
N PRO A 389 3.67 0.70 -0.32
CA PRO A 389 2.48 -0.02 -0.69
C PRO A 389 1.55 0.79 -1.58
N PHE A 390 0.85 0.17 -2.51
CA PHE A 390 -0.11 0.88 -3.35
C PHE A 390 -1.41 1.13 -2.57
N ILE A 391 -1.83 0.16 -1.77
CA ILE A 391 -2.92 0.23 -0.80
C ILE A 391 -2.35 -0.20 0.54
N LYS A 392 -2.36 0.70 1.52
CA LYS A 392 -1.90 0.44 2.88
C LYS A 392 -3.05 0.53 3.87
N ILE A 393 -3.19 -0.50 4.70
CA ILE A 393 -4.21 -0.62 5.74
C ILE A 393 -3.50 -0.80 7.08
N LYS A 394 -3.88 0.02 8.07
CA LYS A 394 -3.34 -0.06 9.43
C LYS A 394 -4.37 0.36 10.47
N GLY A 395 -4.07 0.08 11.74
CA GLY A 395 -4.92 0.34 12.90
C GLY A 395 -5.01 -0.88 13.81
N ASN A 396 -5.68 -0.74 14.96
CA ASN A 396 -5.80 -1.81 15.95
C ASN A 396 -6.79 -2.88 15.51
N SER A 397 -7.95 -2.49 14.97
CA SER A 397 -8.99 -3.41 14.50
C SER A 397 -9.68 -2.80 13.28
N ASN A 398 -10.01 -3.59 12.27
CA ASN A 398 -10.80 -3.14 11.13
C ASN A 398 -11.53 -4.26 10.38
N LYS A 399 -12.46 -3.84 9.52
CA LYS A 399 -13.12 -4.67 8.52
C LYS A 399 -12.73 -4.20 7.12
N VAL A 400 -12.19 -5.10 6.32
CA VAL A 400 -11.70 -4.83 4.97
C VAL A 400 -12.50 -5.67 3.99
N THR A 401 -13.11 -5.04 3.00
CA THR A 401 -13.83 -5.73 1.92
C THR A 401 -13.27 -5.29 0.57
N PHE A 402 -12.79 -6.24 -0.22
CA PHE A 402 -12.44 -6.05 -1.63
C PHE A 402 -13.31 -6.96 -2.49
N ASN A 403 -14.06 -6.40 -3.42
CA ASN A 403 -14.91 -7.18 -4.32
C ASN A 403 -14.78 -6.68 -5.76
N ASN A 404 -14.66 -7.60 -6.73
CA ASN A 404 -14.48 -7.30 -8.16
C ASN A 404 -13.33 -6.30 -8.38
N PHE A 405 -12.12 -6.70 -7.99
CA PHE A 405 -10.96 -5.81 -7.92
C PHE A 405 -9.93 -6.24 -8.96
N ASN A 406 -9.49 -5.33 -9.83
CA ASN A 406 -8.59 -5.64 -10.94
C ASN A 406 -7.36 -4.73 -10.94
N LEU A 407 -6.16 -5.27 -10.69
CA LEU A 407 -4.88 -4.54 -10.73
C LEU A 407 -3.97 -5.18 -11.77
N VAL A 408 -3.60 -4.38 -12.76
CA VAL A 408 -2.76 -4.82 -13.88
C VAL A 408 -1.56 -3.91 -14.02
N ASN A 409 -0.36 -4.50 -14.11
CA ASN A 409 0.89 -3.78 -14.32
C ASN A 409 1.13 -2.68 -13.26
N VAL A 410 0.95 -3.03 -11.99
CA VAL A 410 1.26 -2.15 -10.85
C VAL A 410 2.62 -2.54 -10.26
N THR A 411 3.49 -1.56 -10.09
CA THR A 411 4.83 -1.73 -9.52
C THR A 411 4.97 -1.02 -8.18
N SER A 412 5.41 -1.70 -7.13
CA SER A 412 5.62 -1.09 -5.81
C SER A 412 6.98 -1.42 -5.21
N TYR A 413 7.51 -0.52 -4.38
CA TYR A 413 8.66 -0.78 -3.49
C TYR A 413 8.18 -1.12 -2.07
N GLY A 414 7.24 -2.05 -2.01
CA GLY A 414 6.53 -2.60 -0.86
C GLY A 414 5.43 -3.54 -1.37
N SER A 415 4.71 -4.25 -0.52
CA SER A 415 3.56 -5.05 -0.96
C SER A 415 2.50 -4.14 -1.58
N ILE A 416 1.88 -4.53 -2.68
CA ILE A 416 0.88 -3.69 -3.36
C ILE A 416 -0.33 -3.46 -2.46
N ILE A 417 -0.80 -4.51 -1.79
CA ILE A 417 -1.77 -4.41 -0.71
C ILE A 417 -1.06 -4.83 0.57
N ASP A 418 -0.93 -3.91 1.51
CA ASP A 418 -0.26 -4.15 2.79
C ASP A 418 -1.23 -3.89 3.93
N ASN A 419 -1.59 -4.94 4.67
CA ASN A 419 -2.37 -4.81 5.90
C ASN A 419 -1.50 -5.16 7.11
N THR A 420 -1.16 -4.14 7.87
CA THR A 420 -0.35 -4.23 9.10
C THR A 420 -1.17 -3.99 10.36
N SER A 421 -2.49 -4.13 10.29
CA SER A 421 -3.34 -3.99 11.46
C SER A 421 -3.14 -5.11 12.47
N ILE A 422 -3.41 -4.82 13.75
CA ILE A 422 -3.27 -5.82 14.83
C ILE A 422 -4.35 -6.89 14.67
N GLU A 423 -5.60 -6.47 14.44
CA GLU A 423 -6.74 -7.34 14.15
C GLU A 423 -7.43 -6.92 12.84
N SER A 424 -7.84 -7.87 12.00
CA SER A 424 -8.57 -7.56 10.76
C SER A 424 -9.55 -8.64 10.35
N GLU A 425 -10.78 -8.26 10.03
CA GLU A 425 -11.76 -9.10 9.31
C GLU A 425 -11.72 -8.74 7.82
N ILE A 426 -11.21 -9.66 6.98
CA ILE A 426 -10.90 -9.41 5.58
C ILE A 426 -11.76 -10.31 4.70
N LEU A 427 -12.50 -9.71 3.77
CA LEU A 427 -13.23 -10.41 2.72
C LEU A 427 -12.70 -9.94 1.35
N MET A 428 -12.18 -10.88 0.58
CA MET A 428 -11.71 -10.68 -0.79
C MET A 428 -12.45 -11.64 -1.73
N SER A 429 -13.12 -11.10 -2.75
CA SER A 429 -13.80 -11.92 -3.75
C SER A 429 -13.66 -11.36 -5.15
N ASN A 430 -13.51 -12.23 -6.15
CA ASN A 430 -13.38 -11.87 -7.56
C ASN A 430 -12.23 -10.87 -7.79
N ILE A 431 -11.07 -11.14 -7.20
CA ILE A 431 -9.85 -10.33 -7.37
C ILE A 431 -9.09 -10.83 -8.61
N ASN A 432 -8.60 -9.92 -9.44
CA ASN A 432 -7.67 -10.20 -10.54
C ASN A 432 -6.39 -9.37 -10.35
N LEU A 433 -5.26 -10.03 -10.10
CA LEU A 433 -3.94 -9.38 -10.07
C LEU A 433 -3.08 -9.95 -11.19
N ASP A 434 -2.75 -9.13 -12.19
CA ASP A 434 -1.97 -9.54 -13.35
C ASP A 434 -0.72 -8.67 -13.60
N HIS A 435 0.43 -9.30 -13.82
CA HIS A 435 1.70 -8.63 -14.13
C HIS A 435 2.15 -7.57 -13.09
N ASN A 436 1.84 -7.79 -11.81
CA ASN A 436 2.23 -6.84 -10.77
C ASN A 436 3.57 -7.19 -10.12
N ILE A 437 4.30 -6.18 -9.65
CA ILE A 437 5.66 -6.37 -9.11
C ILE A 437 5.84 -5.67 -7.77
N ASN A 438 6.26 -6.42 -6.75
CA ASN A 438 6.85 -5.87 -5.52
C ASN A 438 8.38 -5.96 -5.61
N TYR A 439 9.05 -4.81 -5.73
CA TYR A 439 10.52 -4.71 -5.80
C TYR A 439 11.22 -4.75 -4.44
N ASP A 440 10.47 -4.68 -3.34
CA ASP A 440 11.03 -4.70 -2.00
C ASP A 440 11.55 -6.11 -1.64
N LYS A 441 12.82 -6.20 -1.23
CA LYS A 441 13.45 -7.45 -0.82
C LYS A 441 13.18 -7.85 0.63
N MET A 442 12.62 -6.94 1.42
CA MET A 442 12.30 -7.12 2.84
C MET A 442 10.80 -7.38 3.03
N ASN A 443 9.95 -6.60 2.35
CA ASN A 443 8.50 -6.76 2.41
C ASN A 443 8.05 -7.87 1.45
N CYS A 444 7.41 -8.91 1.99
CA CYS A 444 6.96 -10.08 1.24
C CYS A 444 5.57 -9.86 0.61
N GLY A 445 5.20 -10.69 -0.37
CA GLY A 445 3.88 -10.67 -0.98
C GLY A 445 3.66 -9.51 -1.97
N ILE A 446 2.76 -9.75 -2.91
CA ILE A 446 2.01 -8.68 -3.57
C ILE A 446 0.90 -8.20 -2.64
N ILE A 447 0.27 -9.15 -1.93
CA ILE A 447 -0.63 -8.91 -0.81
C ILE A 447 0.05 -9.44 0.45
N HIS A 448 0.14 -8.58 1.46
CA HIS A 448 0.72 -8.91 2.74
C HIS A 448 -0.31 -8.73 3.86
N PHE A 449 -0.38 -9.75 4.73
CA PHE A 449 -1.17 -9.74 5.94
C PHE A 449 -0.29 -10.07 7.15
N CYS A 450 -0.52 -9.37 8.25
CA CYS A 450 0.17 -9.58 9.52
C CYS A 450 -0.83 -9.69 10.68
N ASN A 451 -0.45 -10.39 11.75
CA ASN A 451 -1.13 -10.45 13.05
C ASN A 451 -2.50 -11.20 13.03
N ASP A 452 -3.47 -10.74 13.83
CA ASP A 452 -4.73 -11.43 14.14
C ASP A 452 -5.75 -11.23 13.01
N ILE A 453 -5.66 -12.07 11.98
CA ILE A 453 -6.53 -11.99 10.81
C ILE A 453 -7.66 -13.03 10.85
N ASN A 454 -8.86 -12.60 10.44
CA ASN A 454 -9.94 -13.46 9.97
C ASN A 454 -10.11 -13.17 8.49
N ILE A 455 -9.79 -14.10 7.61
CA ILE A 455 -9.66 -13.83 6.18
C ILE A 455 -10.44 -14.83 5.33
N ILE A 456 -11.15 -14.31 4.33
CA ILE A 456 -11.80 -15.09 3.28
C ILE A 456 -11.34 -14.54 1.93
N ILE A 457 -10.67 -15.36 1.12
CA ILE A 457 -10.29 -15.05 -0.27
C ILE A 457 -10.95 -16.08 -1.18
N SER A 458 -11.80 -15.62 -2.10
CA SER A 458 -12.54 -16.51 -2.99
C SER A 458 -12.60 -16.07 -4.44
N ASN A 459 -12.74 -17.04 -5.35
CA ASN A 459 -13.00 -16.83 -6.78
C ASN A 459 -12.03 -15.83 -7.44
N SER A 460 -10.77 -15.82 -7.02
CA SER A 460 -9.78 -14.83 -7.44
C SER A 460 -8.70 -15.43 -8.33
N THR A 461 -8.10 -14.62 -9.20
CA THR A 461 -7.05 -15.00 -10.14
C THR A 461 -5.81 -14.12 -9.95
N PHE A 462 -4.65 -14.75 -9.87
CA PHE A 462 -3.36 -14.11 -9.65
C PHE A 462 -2.36 -14.64 -10.67
N THR A 463 -2.06 -13.85 -11.69
CA THR A 463 -1.27 -14.26 -12.86
C THR A 463 -0.01 -13.41 -13.03
N ASN A 464 1.12 -14.05 -13.33
CA ASN A 464 2.37 -13.36 -13.72
C ASN A 464 2.86 -12.29 -12.73
N ASN A 465 2.57 -12.43 -11.43
CA ASN A 465 3.02 -11.49 -10.42
C ASN A 465 4.41 -11.86 -9.88
N HIS A 466 5.22 -10.87 -9.52
CA HIS A 466 6.59 -11.08 -9.06
C HIS A 466 6.87 -10.32 -7.76
N SER A 467 7.28 -11.04 -6.72
CA SER A 467 7.78 -10.47 -5.46
C SER A 467 9.29 -10.70 -5.36
N LYS A 468 10.07 -9.65 -5.12
CA LYS A 468 11.52 -9.77 -4.87
C LYS A 468 11.87 -10.28 -3.46
N SER A 469 10.85 -10.62 -2.68
CA SER A 469 10.94 -11.23 -1.36
C SER A 469 10.16 -12.55 -1.37
N ASN A 470 9.70 -13.03 -0.23
CA ASN A 470 8.90 -14.24 -0.13
C ASN A 470 7.44 -14.00 -0.58
N GLY A 471 6.73 -15.05 -0.96
CA GLY A 471 5.32 -15.02 -1.36
C GLY A 471 5.11 -14.26 -2.68
N GLY A 472 4.95 -14.97 -3.79
CA GLY A 472 4.80 -14.30 -5.09
C GLY A 472 3.49 -13.53 -5.22
N VAL A 473 2.48 -13.94 -4.45
CA VAL A 473 1.20 -13.23 -4.34
C VAL A 473 0.87 -12.97 -2.88
N LEU A 474 0.64 -14.03 -2.09
CA LEU A 474 0.18 -13.91 -0.72
C LEU A 474 1.34 -14.14 0.25
N CYS A 475 1.52 -13.21 1.18
CA CYS A 475 2.40 -13.40 2.32
C CYS A 475 1.64 -13.21 3.62
N PHE A 476 1.72 -14.22 4.49
CA PHE A 476 1.17 -14.20 5.83
C PHE A 476 2.32 -14.19 6.84
N ASN A 477 2.37 -13.13 7.63
CA ASN A 477 3.28 -13.02 8.76
C ASN A 477 2.46 -13.07 10.05
N ASP A 478 3.00 -13.73 11.08
CA ASP A 478 2.39 -13.75 12.42
C ASP A 478 0.90 -14.18 12.41
N LEU A 479 0.64 -15.46 12.18
CA LEU A 479 -0.70 -16.03 12.27
C LEU A 479 -1.01 -16.62 13.66
N SER A 480 -0.41 -16.08 14.73
CA SER A 480 -0.51 -16.69 16.07
C SER A 480 -1.95 -16.85 16.56
N ASN A 481 -2.78 -15.82 16.34
CA ASN A 481 -4.18 -15.79 16.79
C ASN A 481 -5.19 -15.77 15.63
N VAL A 482 -4.82 -16.26 14.44
CA VAL A 482 -5.79 -16.52 13.37
C VAL A 482 -6.92 -17.41 13.92
N LYS A 483 -8.18 -17.03 13.69
CA LYS A 483 -9.34 -17.86 14.07
C LYS A 483 -10.04 -18.45 12.86
N HIS A 484 -10.07 -17.70 11.74
CA HIS A 484 -10.73 -18.12 10.52
C HIS A 484 -9.90 -17.74 9.27
N MET A 485 -9.54 -18.72 8.45
CA MET A 485 -8.96 -18.50 7.12
C MET A 485 -9.63 -19.41 6.08
N ASP A 486 -10.25 -18.82 5.06
CA ASP A 486 -10.80 -19.52 3.91
C ASP A 486 -10.10 -19.05 2.62
N LEU A 487 -9.50 -19.99 1.90
CA LEU A 487 -8.96 -19.80 0.56
C LEU A 487 -9.70 -20.76 -0.37
N ILE A 488 -10.67 -20.24 -1.13
CA ILE A 488 -11.62 -21.07 -1.87
C ILE A 488 -11.67 -20.69 -3.35
N SER A 489 -11.46 -21.67 -4.24
CA SER A 489 -11.64 -21.47 -5.69
C SER A 489 -10.76 -20.36 -6.29
N ASN A 490 -9.51 -20.24 -5.85
CA ASN A 490 -8.56 -19.26 -6.39
C ASN A 490 -7.58 -19.89 -7.40
N VAL A 491 -7.06 -19.08 -8.32
CA VAL A 491 -6.07 -19.48 -9.33
C VAL A 491 -4.80 -18.67 -9.15
N PHE A 492 -3.67 -19.35 -8.97
CA PHE A 492 -2.33 -18.79 -8.89
C PHE A 492 -1.48 -19.34 -10.03
N GLU A 493 -1.21 -18.52 -11.04
CA GLU A 493 -0.52 -18.95 -12.25
C GLU A 493 0.72 -18.12 -12.54
N ASN A 494 1.86 -18.78 -12.78
CA ASN A 494 3.12 -18.17 -13.21
C ASN A 494 3.61 -17.01 -12.30
N ASN A 495 3.35 -17.09 -11.00
CA ASN A 495 3.86 -16.11 -10.04
C ASN A 495 5.28 -16.47 -9.58
N GLU A 496 6.07 -15.48 -9.17
CA GLU A 496 7.49 -15.66 -8.83
C GLU A 496 7.87 -14.99 -7.50
N ALA A 497 8.73 -15.65 -6.72
CA ALA A 497 9.24 -15.16 -5.44
C ALA A 497 10.59 -15.77 -5.02
N VAL A 498 11.15 -15.30 -3.91
CA VAL A 498 12.33 -15.95 -3.28
C VAL A 498 11.95 -17.30 -2.66
N ASN A 499 10.86 -17.34 -1.90
CA ASN A 499 10.27 -18.56 -1.33
C ASN A 499 8.76 -18.49 -1.47
N GLY A 500 8.10 -19.61 -1.75
CA GLY A 500 6.65 -19.62 -1.91
C GLY A 500 6.24 -18.86 -3.17
N GLY A 501 6.46 -19.43 -4.35
CA GLY A 501 6.24 -18.74 -5.63
C GLY A 501 4.83 -18.21 -5.81
N ALA A 502 3.83 -18.77 -5.13
CA ALA A 502 2.52 -18.16 -4.95
C ALA A 502 2.29 -17.67 -3.51
N MET A 503 2.55 -18.52 -2.51
CA MET A 503 2.16 -18.28 -1.12
C MET A 503 3.29 -18.55 -0.12
N TYR A 504 3.40 -17.69 0.87
CA TYR A 504 4.35 -17.81 1.97
C TYR A 504 3.68 -17.64 3.33
N PHE A 505 3.86 -18.62 4.21
CA PHE A 505 3.41 -18.57 5.61
C PHE A 505 4.61 -18.55 6.55
N LYS A 506 4.76 -17.45 7.29
CA LYS A 506 5.78 -17.30 8.32
C LYS A 506 5.23 -17.61 9.70
N ASN A 507 6.01 -18.31 10.52
CA ASN A 507 5.71 -18.47 11.94
C ASN A 507 6.42 -17.41 12.79
N ILE A 508 5.92 -17.12 13.99
CA ILE A 508 6.71 -16.39 14.99
C ILE A 508 7.64 -17.38 15.68
N ASP A 509 8.82 -16.92 16.09
CA ASP A 509 9.66 -17.63 17.05
C ASP A 509 8.84 -18.11 18.26
N GLU A 510 8.86 -19.41 18.52
CA GLU A 510 8.03 -20.14 19.51
C GLU A 510 8.05 -19.58 20.95
N LYS A 511 8.92 -18.62 21.26
CA LYS A 511 9.13 -18.06 22.60
C LYS A 511 7.92 -17.31 23.17
N ASN A 512 6.98 -16.87 22.35
CA ASN A 512 5.83 -16.06 22.76
C ASN A 512 4.46 -16.68 22.45
N ILE A 513 4.39 -17.97 22.12
CA ILE A 513 3.09 -18.65 21.98
C ILE A 513 2.47 -18.76 23.37
N LEU A 514 1.69 -17.75 23.75
CA LEU A 514 0.71 -17.87 24.83
C LEU A 514 -0.14 -19.10 24.52
N LYS A 515 -0.29 -19.98 25.51
CA LYS A 515 -1.22 -21.11 25.43
C LYS A 515 -2.60 -20.52 25.14
N VAL A 516 -3.01 -20.52 23.88
CA VAL A 516 -4.36 -20.15 23.49
C VAL A 516 -5.25 -21.20 24.13
N ASP A 517 -6.18 -20.75 24.97
CA ASP A 517 -7.21 -21.61 25.59
C ASP A 517 -7.95 -22.39 24.49
N ASP A 518 -8.14 -23.69 24.71
CA ASP A 518 -8.83 -24.68 23.85
C ASP A 518 -10.32 -24.33 23.53
N GLY A 519 -10.78 -23.10 23.79
CA GLY A 519 -12.18 -22.69 23.68
C GLY A 519 -12.62 -22.14 22.32
N ASP A 520 -11.71 -21.57 21.52
CA ASP A 520 -12.05 -20.99 20.21
C ASP A 520 -11.69 -21.96 19.08
N GLN A 521 -12.71 -22.40 18.32
CA GLN A 521 -12.54 -23.34 17.21
C GLN A 521 -11.84 -22.65 16.03
N LEU A 522 -10.56 -22.97 15.82
CA LEU A 522 -9.80 -22.57 14.64
C LEU A 522 -10.43 -23.20 13.37
N ILE A 523 -10.77 -22.37 12.38
CA ILE A 523 -11.31 -22.79 11.09
C ILE A 523 -10.32 -22.40 10.00
N LEU A 524 -9.72 -23.39 9.35
CA LEU A 524 -8.81 -23.19 8.22
C LEU A 524 -9.30 -24.03 7.04
N ASN A 525 -9.66 -23.42 5.92
CA ASN A 525 -10.10 -24.11 4.71
C ASN A 525 -9.28 -23.64 3.51
N ILE A 526 -8.70 -24.59 2.77
CA ILE A 526 -7.98 -24.36 1.52
C ILE A 526 -8.58 -25.31 0.50
N GLU A 527 -9.55 -24.87 -0.28
CA GLU A 527 -10.36 -25.77 -1.10
C GLU A 527 -10.50 -25.30 -2.54
N ASN A 528 -10.44 -26.24 -3.49
CA ASN A 528 -10.63 -25.98 -4.93
C ASN A 528 -9.66 -24.93 -5.53
N ASN A 529 -8.47 -24.74 -4.97
CA ASN A 529 -7.51 -23.78 -5.51
C ASN A 529 -6.60 -24.42 -6.56
N THR A 530 -6.12 -23.63 -7.50
CA THR A 530 -5.21 -24.06 -8.57
C THR A 530 -3.91 -23.28 -8.50
N PHE A 531 -2.77 -23.97 -8.42
CA PHE A 531 -1.41 -23.45 -8.40
C PHE A 531 -0.63 -24.04 -9.57
N ILE A 532 -0.41 -23.25 -10.63
CA ILE A 532 0.22 -23.73 -11.86
C ILE A 532 1.41 -22.87 -12.26
N GLY A 533 2.55 -23.49 -12.53
CA GLY A 533 3.69 -22.79 -13.15
C GLY A 533 4.35 -21.73 -12.27
N ASN A 534 4.05 -21.67 -10.97
CA ASN A 534 4.68 -20.72 -10.06
C ASN A 534 6.14 -21.10 -9.79
N VAL A 535 6.98 -20.10 -9.51
CA VAL A 535 8.43 -20.25 -9.40
C VAL A 535 8.94 -19.64 -8.10
N ALA A 536 9.77 -20.38 -7.37
CA ALA A 536 10.54 -19.85 -6.24
C ALA A 536 12.04 -19.96 -6.51
N ASP A 537 12.81 -18.93 -6.19
CA ASP A 537 14.27 -18.97 -6.29
C ASP A 537 14.86 -20.06 -5.41
N ASN A 538 14.31 -20.24 -4.21
CA ASN A 538 14.86 -21.14 -3.20
C ASN A 538 13.91 -22.31 -2.90
N PHE A 539 12.82 -22.06 -2.17
CA PHE A 539 12.00 -23.12 -1.60
C PHE A 539 10.51 -22.94 -1.87
N GLY A 540 9.79 -24.04 -2.13
CA GLY A 540 8.32 -24.02 -2.24
C GLY A 540 7.84 -23.30 -3.49
N GLY A 541 7.90 -23.94 -4.66
CA GLY A 541 7.55 -23.26 -5.92
C GLY A 541 6.11 -22.75 -5.97
N ALA A 542 5.16 -23.45 -5.32
CA ALA A 542 3.83 -22.90 -5.06
C ALA A 542 3.72 -22.34 -3.64
N ILE A 543 3.91 -23.18 -2.62
CA ILE A 543 3.66 -22.82 -1.22
C ILE A 543 4.89 -23.14 -0.38
N TYR A 544 5.28 -22.16 0.44
CA TYR A 544 6.22 -22.33 1.53
C TYR A 544 5.49 -22.09 2.86
N SER A 545 5.64 -22.99 3.83
CA SER A 545 4.98 -22.83 5.13
C SER A 545 5.84 -23.22 6.33
N GLU A 546 5.94 -22.28 7.26
CA GLU A 546 6.42 -22.46 8.65
C GLU A 546 5.27 -22.52 9.66
N PHE A 547 4.02 -22.32 9.23
CA PHE A 547 2.90 -22.09 10.13
C PHE A 547 2.46 -23.37 10.85
N SER A 548 2.74 -23.46 12.15
CA SER A 548 2.57 -24.67 12.98
C SER A 548 1.15 -25.17 13.20
N LYS A 549 0.14 -24.46 12.70
CA LYS A 549 -1.26 -24.89 12.77
C LYS A 549 -1.85 -25.23 11.39
N LEU A 550 -1.06 -25.16 10.31
CA LEU A 550 -1.57 -25.40 8.95
C LEU A 550 -2.09 -26.84 8.75
N HIS A 551 -1.57 -27.81 9.50
CA HIS A 551 -2.07 -29.18 9.51
C HIS A 551 -3.54 -29.33 9.94
N LEU A 552 -4.10 -28.33 10.63
CA LEU A 552 -5.50 -28.30 11.04
C LEU A 552 -6.42 -27.85 9.89
N ALA A 553 -5.87 -27.44 8.76
CA ALA A 553 -6.66 -27.00 7.61
C ALA A 553 -7.37 -28.15 6.91
N SER A 554 -8.66 -27.96 6.64
CA SER A 554 -9.39 -28.73 5.63
C SER A 554 -8.81 -28.36 4.27
N SER A 555 -8.17 -29.31 3.60
CA SER A 555 -7.59 -29.09 2.28
C SER A 555 -8.04 -30.15 1.30
N LYS A 556 -8.89 -29.78 0.34
CA LYS A 556 -9.46 -30.70 -0.65
C LYS A 556 -9.50 -30.08 -2.04
N ASP A 557 -9.39 -30.95 -3.05
CA ASP A 557 -9.60 -30.63 -4.47
C ASP A 557 -8.68 -29.51 -4.98
N ASN A 558 -7.53 -29.28 -4.33
CA ASN A 558 -6.54 -28.34 -4.82
C ASN A 558 -5.66 -29.00 -5.90
N ILE A 559 -5.28 -28.21 -6.91
CA ILE A 559 -4.39 -28.63 -8.00
C ILE A 559 -3.07 -27.88 -7.84
N ILE A 560 -1.96 -28.59 -7.65
CA ILE A 560 -0.61 -28.00 -7.53
C ILE A 560 0.30 -28.69 -8.54
N MET A 561 0.51 -28.05 -9.68
CA MET A 561 1.20 -28.69 -10.82
C MET A 561 2.18 -27.76 -11.51
N TYR A 562 3.27 -28.34 -12.02
CA TYR A 562 4.26 -27.64 -12.85
C TYR A 562 4.95 -26.44 -12.17
N ASN A 563 4.89 -26.37 -10.85
CA ASN A 563 5.60 -25.34 -10.08
C ASN A 563 7.09 -25.71 -9.95
N LYS A 564 7.95 -24.70 -9.74
CA LYS A 564 9.40 -24.87 -9.73
C LYS A 564 10.04 -24.20 -8.51
N ALA A 565 11.04 -24.85 -7.93
CA ALA A 565 11.90 -24.25 -6.90
C ALA A 565 13.38 -24.44 -7.26
N GLY A 566 14.24 -23.50 -6.88
CA GLY A 566 15.68 -23.63 -7.17
C GLY A 566 16.43 -24.57 -6.24
N ILE A 567 15.98 -24.76 -4.98
CA ILE A 567 16.66 -25.61 -3.99
C ILE A 567 15.83 -26.85 -3.65
N MET A 568 14.64 -26.72 -3.05
CA MET A 568 13.81 -27.87 -2.64
C MET A 568 12.31 -27.55 -2.64
N GLY A 569 11.48 -28.58 -2.82
CA GLY A 569 10.02 -28.47 -2.75
C GLY A 569 9.45 -27.69 -3.93
N GLY A 570 9.51 -28.27 -5.12
CA GLY A 570 8.98 -27.65 -6.35
C GLY A 570 7.51 -27.26 -6.25
N GLY A 571 6.68 -28.08 -5.61
CA GLY A 571 5.29 -27.72 -5.28
C GLY A 571 5.21 -27.08 -3.90
N LEU A 572 5.39 -27.90 -2.86
CA LEU A 572 5.26 -27.50 -1.46
C LEU A 572 6.58 -27.64 -0.72
N TYR A 573 6.84 -26.72 0.20
CA TYR A 573 7.98 -26.84 1.11
C TYR A 573 7.61 -26.46 2.54
N SER A 574 8.11 -27.25 3.50
CA SER A 574 8.11 -26.87 4.91
C SER A 574 9.48 -27.08 5.55
N PRO A 575 10.01 -26.10 6.29
CA PRO A 575 11.36 -26.22 6.81
C PRO A 575 11.47 -27.16 8.02
N SER A 576 10.39 -27.53 8.69
CA SER A 576 10.39 -28.45 9.84
C SER A 576 8.97 -28.86 10.20
N SER A 577 8.81 -29.88 11.03
CA SER A 577 7.52 -30.29 11.61
C SER A 577 6.41 -30.34 10.56
N VAL A 578 6.64 -31.08 9.48
CA VAL A 578 5.72 -31.25 8.34
C VAL A 578 4.31 -31.63 8.81
N SER A 579 4.20 -32.48 9.83
CA SER A 579 2.93 -32.88 10.44
C SER A 579 2.15 -31.74 11.11
N LYS A 580 2.79 -30.58 11.30
CA LYS A 580 2.21 -29.36 11.85
C LYS A 580 2.10 -28.22 10.84
N ASN A 581 3.12 -28.10 9.99
CA ASN A 581 3.33 -26.96 9.12
C ASN A 581 2.69 -27.09 7.73
N LEU A 582 2.18 -28.28 7.36
CA LEU A 582 1.48 -28.52 6.11
C LEU A 582 0.15 -29.22 6.33
N PHE A 583 -0.81 -28.92 5.47
CA PHE A 583 -2.13 -29.55 5.45
C PHE A 583 -2.08 -30.98 4.88
N ASN A 584 -3.19 -31.72 5.02
CA ASN A 584 -3.32 -33.07 4.47
C ASN A 584 -3.16 -33.09 2.93
N LEU A 585 -2.16 -33.82 2.45
CA LEU A 585 -1.82 -33.88 1.03
C LEU A 585 -2.71 -34.84 0.23
N ASN A 586 -3.37 -35.80 0.89
CA ASN A 586 -4.03 -36.93 0.22
C ASN A 586 -5.26 -36.53 -0.62
N ASP A 587 -5.96 -35.47 -0.20
CA ASP A 587 -7.20 -35.01 -0.85
C ASP A 587 -6.91 -33.99 -1.96
N ASN A 588 -5.66 -33.89 -2.41
CA ASN A 588 -5.17 -32.87 -3.34
C ASN A 588 -4.38 -33.49 -4.50
N ASN A 589 -4.44 -32.86 -5.69
CA ASN A 589 -3.71 -33.29 -6.88
C ASN A 589 -2.38 -32.52 -6.99
N ILE A 590 -1.33 -33.09 -6.41
CA ILE A 590 0.02 -32.52 -6.38
C ILE A 590 0.92 -33.40 -7.25
N LYS A 591 1.33 -32.91 -8.43
CA LYS A 591 2.17 -33.68 -9.36
C LYS A 591 2.93 -32.81 -10.34
N ASN A 592 4.02 -33.36 -10.89
CA ASN A 592 4.84 -32.74 -11.94
C ASN A 592 5.45 -31.40 -11.51
N ASN A 593 5.68 -31.18 -10.22
CA ASN A 593 6.44 -30.02 -9.76
C ASN A 593 7.92 -30.37 -9.72
N SER A 594 8.81 -29.40 -9.84
CA SER A 594 10.22 -29.72 -10.06
C SER A 594 11.20 -28.82 -9.34
N VAL A 595 12.37 -29.39 -9.07
CA VAL A 595 13.59 -28.67 -8.72
C VAL A 595 14.59 -28.96 -9.83
N PHE A 596 14.97 -27.93 -10.58
CA PHE A 596 15.63 -28.09 -11.88
C PHE A 596 14.86 -29.04 -12.81
N SER A 597 15.42 -30.22 -13.08
CA SER A 597 14.83 -31.28 -13.91
C SER A 597 14.30 -32.46 -13.10
N PHE A 598 14.36 -32.40 -11.77
CA PHE A 598 13.96 -33.49 -10.88
C PHE A 598 12.54 -33.26 -10.37
N ASN A 599 11.73 -34.33 -10.33
CA ASN A 599 10.40 -34.26 -9.73
C ASN A 599 10.52 -34.00 -8.22
N SER A 600 9.80 -33.00 -7.72
CA SER A 600 9.80 -32.58 -6.33
C SER A 600 8.45 -31.94 -6.00
N ASP A 601 7.45 -32.78 -5.82
CA ASP A 601 6.07 -32.36 -5.54
C ASP A 601 5.95 -31.67 -4.17
N TYR A 602 6.62 -32.22 -3.18
CA TYR A 602 6.74 -31.63 -1.85
C TYR A 602 8.04 -32.09 -1.19
N SER A 603 8.60 -31.27 -0.30
CA SER A 603 9.80 -31.62 0.45
C SER A 603 9.89 -30.84 1.76
N SER A 604 10.82 -31.23 2.62
CA SER A 604 11.17 -30.47 3.81
C SER A 604 12.67 -30.25 3.93
N LYS A 605 13.12 -29.58 4.99
CA LYS A 605 14.55 -29.66 5.35
C LYS A 605 14.94 -31.13 5.56
N PRO A 606 16.23 -31.47 5.34
CA PRO A 606 16.77 -32.75 5.75
C PRO A 606 16.48 -33.01 7.24
N SER A 607 16.10 -34.25 7.55
CA SER A 607 15.59 -34.67 8.87
C SER A 607 16.42 -35.81 9.48
N TYR A 608 16.74 -36.83 8.68
CA TYR A 608 17.53 -37.97 9.14
C TYR A 608 18.41 -38.54 8.02
N ILE A 609 19.45 -39.29 8.39
CA ILE A 609 20.21 -40.11 7.44
C ILE A 609 20.00 -41.59 7.73
N THR A 610 20.09 -42.43 6.70
CA THR A 610 20.20 -43.89 6.84
C THR A 610 21.49 -44.37 6.22
N LEU A 611 22.03 -45.47 6.75
CA LEU A 611 23.17 -46.13 6.15
C LEU A 611 22.70 -47.09 5.05
N ASN A 612 23.27 -46.90 3.87
CA ASN A 612 23.05 -47.77 2.71
C ASN A 612 24.21 -48.76 2.49
N THR A 613 25.31 -48.63 3.23
CA THR A 613 26.37 -49.66 3.20
C THR A 613 25.75 -50.99 3.59
N THR A 614 25.76 -51.95 2.66
CA THR A 614 25.41 -53.33 2.97
C THR A 614 26.55 -53.91 3.80
N ILE A 615 26.32 -54.01 5.10
CA ILE A 615 27.27 -54.56 6.05
C ILE A 615 26.92 -56.03 6.24
N GLU A 616 27.81 -56.93 5.81
CA GLU A 616 27.75 -58.33 6.23
C GLU A 616 27.88 -58.39 7.76
N LYS A 617 27.24 -59.38 8.42
CA LYS A 617 27.30 -59.52 9.88
C LYS A 617 28.77 -59.53 10.32
N ASP A 618 29.12 -58.60 11.20
CA ASP A 618 30.44 -58.36 11.79
C ASP A 618 31.44 -57.70 10.83
N ILE A 619 31.54 -56.36 10.90
CA ILE A 619 32.56 -55.60 10.16
C ILE A 619 33.89 -55.82 10.87
N GLU A 620 34.86 -56.43 10.21
CA GLU A 620 36.23 -56.47 10.71
C GLU A 620 37.04 -55.32 10.13
N ILE A 621 37.59 -54.48 11.01
CA ILE A 621 38.57 -53.46 10.64
C ILE A 621 39.84 -53.66 11.46
N VAL A 622 40.99 -53.41 10.86
CA VAL A 622 42.24 -53.31 11.61
C VAL A 622 42.32 -51.96 12.33
N SER A 623 43.02 -51.91 13.45
CA SER A 623 43.23 -50.67 14.21
C SER A 623 43.81 -49.56 13.30
N GLY A 624 43.18 -48.38 13.33
CA GLY A 624 43.49 -47.23 12.46
C GLY A 624 43.19 -47.41 10.97
N GLY A 625 42.51 -48.49 10.59
CA GLY A 625 41.96 -48.69 9.26
C GLY A 625 40.74 -47.79 8.99
N ASN A 626 40.36 -47.69 7.71
CA ASN A 626 39.23 -46.87 7.27
C ASN A 626 37.95 -47.69 7.19
N LEU A 627 36.86 -47.14 7.73
CA LEU A 627 35.50 -47.68 7.55
C LEU A 627 34.73 -46.77 6.60
N SER A 628 34.55 -47.21 5.34
CA SER A 628 33.78 -46.46 4.34
C SER A 628 32.28 -46.66 4.56
N LEU A 629 31.58 -45.57 4.85
CA LEU A 629 30.13 -45.55 5.08
C LEU A 629 29.43 -44.72 3.98
N LEU A 630 28.40 -45.30 3.37
CA LEU A 630 27.55 -44.64 2.39
C LEU A 630 26.20 -44.33 3.06
N PHE A 631 25.80 -43.06 3.03
CA PHE A 631 24.56 -42.61 3.63
C PHE A 631 23.62 -42.03 2.58
N TYR A 632 22.32 -42.17 2.83
CA TYR A 632 21.29 -41.36 2.20
C TYR A 632 20.76 -40.35 3.18
N LEU A 633 20.53 -39.14 2.70
CA LEU A 633 19.90 -38.06 3.43
C LEU A 633 18.41 -38.04 3.08
N TYR A 634 17.58 -38.02 4.10
CA TYR A 634 16.13 -37.99 3.97
C TYR A 634 15.55 -36.74 4.60
N ASP A 635 14.46 -36.26 4.00
CA ASP A 635 13.61 -35.23 4.57
C ASP A 635 12.52 -35.86 5.49
N GLU A 636 11.64 -35.06 6.08
CA GLU A 636 10.57 -35.53 6.98
C GLU A 636 9.48 -36.34 6.26
N PHE A 637 9.42 -36.25 4.92
CA PHE A 637 8.53 -37.06 4.09
C PHE A 637 9.14 -38.42 3.71
N ASN A 638 10.37 -38.69 4.15
CA ASN A 638 11.18 -39.83 3.74
C ASN A 638 11.56 -39.78 2.24
N ASN A 639 11.59 -38.60 1.63
CA ASN A 639 12.18 -38.42 0.31
C ASN A 639 13.71 -38.34 0.42
N ILE A 640 14.42 -38.90 -0.55
CA ILE A 640 15.88 -38.71 -0.66
C ILE A 640 16.15 -37.26 -1.07
N VAL A 641 17.02 -36.58 -0.31
CA VAL A 641 17.43 -35.20 -0.58
C VAL A 641 18.52 -35.19 -1.66
N TYR A 642 18.24 -34.54 -2.78
CA TYR A 642 19.19 -34.30 -3.86
C TYR A 642 19.72 -32.86 -3.81
N ASP A 643 20.90 -32.66 -3.23
CA ASP A 643 21.50 -31.33 -3.06
C ASP A 643 22.24 -30.83 -4.32
N ILE A 644 21.49 -30.60 -5.39
CA ILE A 644 22.04 -30.23 -6.71
C ILE A 644 22.72 -28.86 -6.69
N THR A 645 22.16 -27.91 -5.94
CA THR A 645 22.73 -26.56 -5.75
C THR A 645 23.96 -26.56 -4.85
N LYS A 646 24.21 -27.69 -4.16
CA LYS A 646 25.18 -27.78 -3.09
C LYS A 646 24.86 -26.72 -2.02
N PHE A 647 23.61 -26.64 -1.59
CA PHE A 647 23.17 -25.81 -0.48
C PHE A 647 23.62 -26.40 0.87
N TYR A 648 23.74 -27.73 0.97
CA TYR A 648 24.18 -28.48 2.15
C TYR A 648 25.61 -29.02 2.00
N ARG A 649 26.56 -28.17 1.60
CA ARG A 649 27.95 -28.57 1.24
C ARG A 649 28.73 -29.23 2.37
N ASP A 650 28.62 -28.73 3.60
CA ASP A 650 29.46 -29.19 4.70
C ASP A 650 28.64 -30.03 5.68
N LEU A 651 28.86 -31.34 5.63
CA LEU A 651 28.28 -32.31 6.54
C LEU A 651 29.36 -32.82 7.50
N SER A 652 29.11 -32.70 8.80
CA SER A 652 29.95 -33.28 9.85
C SER A 652 29.18 -34.41 10.52
N VAL A 653 29.70 -35.63 10.44
CA VAL A 653 29.12 -36.80 11.11
C VAL A 653 30.00 -37.16 12.29
N LYS A 654 29.48 -37.02 13.51
CA LYS A 654 30.15 -37.53 14.71
C LYS A 654 29.69 -38.95 14.95
N VAL A 655 30.62 -39.89 14.88
CA VAL A 655 30.38 -41.31 15.10
C VAL A 655 31.08 -41.76 16.40
N LYS A 656 30.42 -42.56 17.23
CA LYS A 656 31.02 -43.11 18.45
C LYS A 656 31.09 -44.63 18.40
N LEU A 657 32.29 -45.17 18.63
CA LEU A 657 32.50 -46.58 18.91
C LEU A 657 32.45 -46.78 20.43
N ILE A 658 31.63 -47.71 20.89
CA ILE A 658 31.49 -48.08 22.31
C ILE A 658 31.80 -49.56 22.44
N GLU A 659 32.68 -49.92 23.37
CA GLU A 659 33.01 -51.32 23.62
C GLU A 659 31.76 -52.12 24.02
N LYS A 660 31.58 -53.31 23.43
CA LYS A 660 30.42 -54.18 23.64
C LYS A 660 30.28 -54.57 25.09
N GLU A 661 31.38 -54.85 25.78
CA GLU A 661 31.38 -55.11 27.22
C GLU A 661 30.92 -53.91 28.03
N GLN A 662 31.31 -52.69 27.66
CA GLN A 662 30.91 -51.48 28.37
C GLN A 662 29.40 -51.20 28.20
N PHE A 663 28.82 -51.58 27.06
CA PHE A 663 27.37 -51.53 26.82
C PHE A 663 26.62 -52.67 27.55
N MET A 664 27.21 -53.87 27.60
CA MET A 664 26.62 -55.06 28.22
C MET A 664 26.88 -55.15 29.73
N LYS A 665 27.79 -54.37 30.33
CA LYS A 665 28.12 -54.41 31.78
C LYS A 665 26.99 -53.97 32.73
N GLU A 666 25.78 -53.72 32.21
CA GLU A 666 24.55 -53.76 33.02
C GLU A 666 23.96 -55.17 33.18
N ASN A 667 24.40 -56.19 32.41
CA ASN A 667 24.05 -57.60 32.56
C ASN A 667 25.11 -58.55 31.93
N LEU A 668 25.85 -59.26 32.81
CA LEU A 668 26.65 -60.49 32.61
C LEU A 668 28.13 -60.39 32.16
N ASP A 669 28.98 -61.13 32.87
CA ASP A 669 30.42 -61.37 32.65
C ASP A 669 30.65 -62.30 31.44
N ILE A 670 31.42 -61.83 30.46
CA ILE A 670 31.96 -62.65 29.36
C ILE A 670 33.46 -62.36 29.26
N ASN A 671 34.29 -63.41 29.31
CA ASN A 671 35.71 -63.36 29.01
C ASN A 671 35.90 -63.83 27.55
N ASP A 672 36.15 -62.90 26.64
CA ASP A 672 36.61 -63.20 25.27
C ASP A 672 37.79 -62.29 24.92
N GLU A 673 38.82 -62.81 24.26
CA GLU A 673 40.05 -62.06 23.87
C GLU A 673 39.81 -61.10 22.69
N GLU A 674 38.57 -60.97 22.20
CA GLU A 674 38.18 -60.11 21.08
C GLU A 674 37.34 -58.91 21.54
N ILE A 675 37.88 -57.70 21.40
CA ILE A 675 37.15 -56.46 21.72
C ILE A 675 36.19 -56.14 20.57
N ASN A 676 34.93 -56.50 20.77
CA ASN A 676 33.84 -56.10 19.91
C ASN A 676 33.40 -54.67 20.28
N TYR A 677 33.15 -53.82 19.29
CA TYR A 677 32.60 -52.48 19.49
C TYR A 677 31.21 -52.40 18.86
N TYR A 678 30.30 -51.67 19.50
CA TYR A 678 29.09 -51.18 18.87
C TYR A 678 29.34 -49.79 18.29
N LEU A 679 28.88 -49.59 17.06
CA LEU A 679 28.73 -48.26 16.47
C LEU A 679 27.43 -47.63 17.01
N LEU A 680 27.52 -46.74 18.01
CA LEU A 680 26.36 -46.16 18.71
C LEU A 680 26.32 -44.63 18.62
N SER A 681 25.10 -44.09 18.62
CA SER A 681 24.78 -42.66 18.80
C SER A 681 25.61 -41.72 17.93
N ASN A 682 25.23 -41.64 16.66
CA ASN A 682 25.88 -40.76 15.72
C ASN A 682 25.08 -39.45 15.63
N ILE A 683 25.71 -38.30 15.89
CA ILE A 683 25.10 -36.98 15.69
C ILE A 683 25.64 -36.45 14.38
N CYS A 684 24.73 -36.18 13.44
CA CYS A 684 25.04 -35.55 12.18
C CYS A 684 24.69 -34.06 12.28
N SER A 685 25.64 -33.19 11.98
CA SER A 685 25.47 -31.73 11.98
C SER A 685 25.90 -31.17 10.63
N PHE A 686 25.08 -30.34 10.02
CA PHE A 686 25.47 -29.58 8.83
C PHE A 686 26.07 -28.27 9.27
N ASN A 687 27.22 -27.89 8.73
CA ASN A 687 27.69 -26.53 8.80
C ASN A 687 27.29 -25.86 7.48
N ASN A 688 26.58 -24.74 7.53
CA ASN A 688 26.36 -23.94 6.34
C ASN A 688 26.68 -22.48 6.62
N VAL A 689 26.94 -21.74 5.54
CA VAL A 689 27.30 -20.32 5.52
C VAL A 689 26.24 -19.45 6.22
N ASP A 690 24.98 -19.91 6.29
CA ASP A 690 23.85 -19.20 6.93
C ASP A 690 23.25 -19.91 8.15
N SER A 691 24.07 -20.42 9.08
CA SER A 691 23.63 -20.79 10.45
C SER A 691 22.61 -21.94 10.56
N TYR A 692 22.78 -23.02 9.79
CA TYR A 692 22.10 -24.29 10.11
C TYR A 692 22.77 -24.93 11.35
N ASN A 693 22.05 -25.02 12.47
CA ASN A 693 22.44 -25.74 13.68
C ASN A 693 21.43 -26.85 14.02
N GLY A 694 21.02 -27.63 13.02
CA GLY A 694 20.14 -28.79 13.23
C GLY A 694 20.94 -30.06 13.49
N ASN A 695 20.60 -30.79 14.56
CA ASN A 695 21.04 -32.17 14.73
C ASN A 695 20.12 -33.07 13.90
N ILE A 696 20.69 -33.84 12.98
CA ILE A 696 19.99 -34.81 12.15
C ILE A 696 20.13 -36.18 12.79
N GLU A 697 19.02 -36.92 12.89
CA GLU A 697 19.01 -38.27 13.44
C GLU A 697 19.67 -39.25 12.47
N ILE A 698 20.43 -40.22 12.99
CA ILE A 698 20.95 -41.34 12.20
C ILE A 698 20.10 -42.57 12.51
N LYS A 699 19.17 -42.90 11.62
CA LYS A 699 18.28 -44.07 11.77
C LYS A 699 19.01 -45.33 11.34
N ASN A 700 19.81 -45.91 12.23
CA ASN A 700 20.51 -47.17 11.97
C ASN A 700 20.33 -48.19 13.11
N ASN A 701 20.41 -49.45 12.72
CA ASN A 701 20.61 -50.55 13.67
C ASN A 701 22.04 -50.48 14.23
N ASN A 702 22.22 -50.92 15.48
CA ASN A 702 23.55 -51.04 16.08
C ASN A 702 24.37 -52.07 15.30
N TYR A 703 25.49 -51.64 14.70
CA TYR A 703 26.42 -52.54 14.03
C TYR A 703 27.53 -52.97 14.97
N THR A 704 27.85 -54.27 14.98
CA THR A 704 29.06 -54.78 15.63
C THR A 704 30.24 -54.56 14.68
N VAL A 705 31.23 -53.82 15.16
CA VAL A 705 32.52 -53.63 14.51
C VAL A 705 33.56 -54.38 15.33
N LYS A 706 34.15 -55.40 14.74
CA LYS A 706 35.30 -56.10 15.28
C LYS A 706 36.55 -55.33 14.90
N VAL A 707 37.26 -54.81 15.89
CA VAL A 707 38.53 -54.11 15.65
C VAL A 707 39.66 -55.07 15.97
N SER A 708 40.29 -55.64 14.94
CA SER A 708 41.44 -56.52 15.12
C SER A 708 42.73 -55.71 15.31
N GLY A 709 43.65 -56.27 16.09
CA GLY A 709 45.01 -55.76 16.18
C GLY A 709 45.74 -55.91 14.85
N CYS A 710 46.90 -55.25 14.72
CA CYS A 710 47.72 -55.42 13.52
C CYS A 710 48.21 -56.86 13.42
N SER A 711 47.88 -57.53 12.30
CA SER A 711 48.46 -58.83 11.97
C SER A 711 49.98 -58.71 11.76
N ASP A 712 50.69 -59.84 11.84
CA ASP A 712 52.16 -59.88 11.68
C ASP A 712 52.65 -59.38 10.31
N ASN A 713 51.75 -59.28 9.33
CA ASN A 713 52.06 -58.72 8.01
C ASN A 713 51.91 -57.19 7.95
N HIS A 714 51.57 -56.51 9.05
CA HIS A 714 51.47 -55.05 9.11
C HIS A 714 52.56 -54.44 10.02
N ILE A 715 52.92 -53.18 9.75
CA ILE A 715 53.77 -52.38 10.63
C ILE A 715 52.90 -51.67 11.66
N LYS A 716 53.17 -51.92 12.94
CA LYS A 716 52.50 -51.26 14.07
C LYS A 716 53.06 -49.86 14.26
N ARG A 717 52.19 -48.83 14.29
CA ARG A 717 52.56 -47.45 14.63
C ARG A 717 51.57 -46.84 15.61
N TYR A 718 52.02 -45.79 16.28
CA TYR A 718 51.19 -45.00 17.18
C TYR A 718 51.08 -43.58 16.64
N ASP A 719 49.87 -43.03 16.64
CA ASP A 719 49.66 -41.64 16.27
C ASP A 719 50.04 -40.70 17.43
N LYS A 720 49.87 -39.39 17.24
CA LYS A 720 50.17 -38.37 18.27
C LYS A 720 49.34 -38.51 19.56
N ASN A 721 48.23 -39.25 19.51
CA ASN A 721 47.34 -39.51 20.63
C ASN A 721 47.58 -40.90 21.24
N ASN A 722 48.66 -41.59 20.84
CA ASN A 722 49.00 -42.94 21.25
C ASN A 722 47.98 -44.02 20.83
N ILE A 723 47.26 -43.78 19.73
CA ILE A 723 46.34 -44.76 19.12
C ILE A 723 47.16 -45.65 18.18
N LEU A 724 47.09 -46.97 18.40
CA LEU A 724 47.70 -47.96 17.52
C LEU A 724 47.04 -47.91 16.14
N TYR A 725 47.84 -47.93 15.08
CA TYR A 725 47.35 -48.12 13.72
C TYR A 725 48.31 -49.00 12.91
N CYS A 726 47.74 -49.71 11.94
CA CYS A 726 48.44 -50.68 11.10
C CYS A 726 48.75 -50.07 9.73
N ILE A 727 50.00 -50.17 9.28
CA ILE A 727 50.42 -49.76 7.93
C ILE A 727 50.83 -50.99 7.12
N ASP A 728 50.35 -51.08 5.88
CA ASP A 728 50.83 -52.08 4.92
C ASP A 728 52.31 -51.84 4.58
N PRO A 729 53.16 -52.88 4.61
CA PRO A 729 54.56 -52.73 4.24
C PRO A 729 54.68 -52.36 2.75
N ILE A 730 55.48 -51.33 2.46
CA ILE A 730 55.84 -50.96 1.09
C ILE A 730 57.03 -51.82 0.69
N CYS A 731 56.96 -52.53 -0.42
CA CYS A 731 58.11 -53.27 -0.97
C CYS A 731 58.70 -52.51 -2.16
N GLU A 732 59.91 -52.86 -2.58
CA GLU A 732 60.45 -52.34 -3.84
C GLU A 732 59.55 -52.69 -5.04
N ASP A 733 59.51 -51.83 -6.05
CA ASP A 733 58.72 -52.01 -7.30
C ASP A 733 59.02 -53.33 -8.03
N SER A 734 60.14 -53.95 -7.72
CA SER A 734 60.57 -55.25 -8.25
C SER A 734 59.72 -56.42 -7.71
N CYS A 735 58.97 -56.22 -6.62
CA CYS A 735 58.09 -57.21 -6.00
C CYS A 735 56.69 -57.26 -6.67
N PRO A 736 56.29 -58.39 -7.28
CA PRO A 736 55.07 -58.49 -8.07
C PRO A 736 53.81 -58.71 -7.20
N ILE A 737 53.39 -57.67 -6.48
CA ILE A 737 52.18 -57.66 -5.63
C ILE A 737 50.99 -57.14 -6.45
N PRO A 738 49.78 -57.74 -6.36
CA PRO A 738 49.40 -58.88 -5.52
C PRO A 738 49.55 -60.24 -6.20
N ASP A 739 50.01 -60.28 -7.45
CA ASP A 739 49.86 -61.44 -8.33
C ASP A 739 50.68 -62.68 -7.91
N ASN A 740 51.96 -62.49 -7.57
CA ASN A 740 52.90 -63.60 -7.32
C ASN A 740 53.63 -63.50 -5.97
N ALA A 741 53.49 -62.36 -5.26
CA ALA A 741 54.14 -62.10 -4.00
C ALA A 741 53.24 -61.28 -3.06
N LYS A 742 53.55 -61.34 -1.77
CA LYS A 742 53.04 -60.42 -0.75
C LYS A 742 54.21 -59.68 -0.10
N CYS A 743 54.00 -58.42 0.28
CA CYS A 743 54.99 -57.68 1.05
C CYS A 743 54.84 -58.01 2.54
N VAL A 744 55.95 -58.26 3.22
CA VAL A 744 55.98 -58.59 4.65
C VAL A 744 56.94 -57.62 5.35
N PRO A 745 56.56 -57.06 6.50
CA PRO A 745 57.40 -56.10 7.20
C PRO A 745 58.63 -56.79 7.81
N SER A 746 59.75 -56.08 7.88
CA SER A 746 60.88 -56.49 8.72
C SER A 746 60.68 -56.04 10.16
N GLU A 747 61.09 -56.86 11.14
CA GLU A 747 60.86 -56.66 12.58
C GLU A 747 61.27 -55.28 13.11
N ASN A 748 62.23 -54.60 12.46
CA ASN A 748 62.75 -53.29 12.89
C ASN A 748 62.40 -52.13 11.93
N ASN A 749 61.56 -52.33 10.92
CA ASN A 749 61.28 -51.33 9.89
C ASN A 749 60.06 -50.43 10.22
N ILE A 750 60.10 -49.74 11.36
CA ILE A 750 58.98 -48.89 11.83
C ILE A 750 58.64 -47.75 10.84
N ASN A 751 59.62 -47.30 10.06
CA ASN A 751 59.46 -46.22 9.08
C ASN A 751 58.97 -46.70 7.71
N ASN A 752 58.71 -47.99 7.54
CA ASN A 752 58.21 -48.59 6.31
C ASN A 752 59.08 -48.33 5.06
N TYR A 753 60.40 -48.39 5.23
CA TYR A 753 61.33 -48.21 4.11
C TYR A 753 61.27 -49.40 3.13
N PRO A 754 61.10 -49.19 1.82
CA PRO A 754 60.85 -50.28 0.87
C PRO A 754 61.91 -51.38 0.82
N TYR A 755 63.18 -50.99 0.92
CA TYR A 755 64.34 -51.88 0.83
C TYR A 755 64.56 -52.76 2.08
N LEU A 756 63.86 -52.46 3.19
CA LEU A 756 63.94 -53.26 4.42
C LEU A 756 62.79 -54.27 4.53
N ASN A 757 61.71 -54.11 3.78
CA ASN A 757 60.61 -55.06 3.78
C ASN A 757 60.90 -56.24 2.84
N HIS A 758 60.28 -57.38 3.12
CA HIS A 758 60.55 -58.62 2.41
C HIS A 758 59.46 -58.92 1.39
N CYS A 759 59.86 -59.17 0.15
CA CYS A 759 58.99 -59.72 -0.89
C CYS A 759 58.86 -61.24 -0.67
N GLN A 760 57.75 -61.70 -0.09
CA GLN A 760 57.51 -63.12 0.15
C GLN A 760 56.70 -63.72 -1.00
N CYS A 761 57.23 -64.75 -1.65
CA CYS A 761 56.56 -65.40 -2.78
C CYS A 761 55.33 -66.17 -2.34
N LEU A 762 54.26 -66.07 -3.14
CA LEU A 762 53.07 -66.90 -2.97
C LEU A 762 53.38 -68.36 -3.37
N PRO A 763 52.67 -69.36 -2.79
CA PRO A 763 52.87 -70.76 -3.16
C PRO A 763 52.79 -70.97 -4.68
N GLY A 764 53.74 -71.72 -5.24
CA GLY A 764 53.87 -71.88 -6.69
C GLY A 764 54.83 -70.87 -7.35
N TYR A 765 55.43 -69.96 -6.59
CA TYR A 765 56.45 -69.01 -7.06
C TYR A 765 57.70 -69.01 -6.17
N GLU A 766 58.88 -68.75 -6.75
CA GLU A 766 60.16 -68.65 -6.06
C GLU A 766 61.08 -67.57 -6.67
N GLY A 767 62.23 -67.35 -6.02
CA GLY A 767 63.24 -66.35 -6.40
C GLY A 767 63.05 -65.00 -5.72
N ILE A 768 64.08 -64.15 -5.77
CA ILE A 768 64.18 -62.86 -5.05
C ILE A 768 63.02 -61.88 -5.37
N HIS A 769 62.39 -62.06 -6.54
CA HIS A 769 61.23 -61.26 -6.98
C HIS A 769 60.01 -62.12 -7.32
N CYS A 770 59.98 -63.40 -6.92
CA CYS A 770 58.82 -64.26 -7.11
C CYS A 770 58.32 -64.37 -8.56
N LYS A 771 59.25 -64.30 -9.51
CA LYS A 771 58.96 -64.36 -10.96
C LYS A 771 59.01 -65.79 -11.50
N ASN A 772 59.64 -66.72 -10.77
CA ASN A 772 59.83 -68.08 -11.24
C ASN A 772 58.70 -68.96 -10.71
N LYS A 773 57.96 -69.66 -11.58
CA LYS A 773 56.98 -70.66 -11.13
C LYS A 773 57.68 -71.92 -10.66
N THR A 774 57.31 -72.45 -9.50
CA THR A 774 57.76 -73.76 -9.02
C THR A 774 56.91 -74.85 -9.65
N PHE A 775 57.54 -75.79 -10.35
CA PHE A 775 56.89 -76.97 -10.91
C PHE A 775 57.15 -78.17 -9.99
N ILE A 776 56.10 -78.85 -9.55
CA ILE A 776 56.20 -80.07 -8.74
C ILE A 776 56.37 -81.26 -9.70
N ASP A 777 57.52 -81.93 -9.65
CA ASP A 777 57.77 -83.19 -10.36
C ASP A 777 57.08 -84.33 -9.59
N TYR A 778 55.91 -84.76 -10.06
CA TYR A 778 55.21 -85.93 -9.50
C TYR A 778 55.91 -87.21 -9.98
N ARG A 779 56.88 -87.70 -9.21
CA ARG A 779 57.50 -89.02 -9.40
C ARG A 779 56.77 -90.13 -8.68
#